data_AF-A0ABD5E7Y5-F1
#
_entry.id   AF-A0ABD5E7Y5-F1
#
_cell.length_a   1.000
_cell.length_b   1.000
_cell.length_c   1.000
_cell.angle_alpha   90.00
_cell.angle_beta   90.00
_cell.angle_gamma   90.00
#
_symmetry.space_group_name_H-M   'P 1'
#
loop_
_entity.id
_entity.type
_entity.pdbx_description
1 polymer ?
#
loop_
_entity_poly.entity_id
_entity_poly.type
_entity_poly.pdbx_seq_one_letter_code
_entity_poly.pdbx_strand_id
1 'polypeptide(L)'
;MFLLLSTSDTDLLSARAAAGPVPYRFANPSRLALDELPALLEGVDLVVVRLLGGIRVWQEGLDVLLADGRPVVVLSGEQAPDAQLMAASTVPVGLAAEAHAYLAHGGPANLEHLARFLSDTVLLTGHGFDAPAPAPSWGPLDRTPRTTTGPVVAVLYYRAHHMSGNTGFVNALCEAVEEAGAQALPLYVASLRTPEEGLLDTLRTADVLVTTVLAAGGTRPAEASAGGDEEAWDAGALAGLDVPILQALCLTGSRADWAENDEGVSPLDAASQIAVPEFDGRLITVPFSFKEIDADGLPAYVADPERAARVAGIAVRHARLRHIPAADKRLALVLSAYPTKHSRIGNAVGLDTPASAIALLRRLLAEGYDFGTEPVPGVESGDGDELIRALIDAGGHDRDWLTEEQLAANPVRIPAADYRRWFATLPEELREAVEEHWGPAPGEMFVDRSANPEGDIVLAALRFGNLLVLIQPPRGFGENPIAIYHDPDLPPSHHYLAAYRWIAAPTREGGFGADAMVHLGKHGNLEWLPGKNAGLSAACGPDAALGDLPLVYPFLVNDPGEGTQAKRRVHATLVDHLVPPMARAESYGDIARLEQLLDEHAQIAAMDPAKLPAIRAQIWTLIQAARLDHDLGLDDRPDDDGFDDFLLHVDGWLCEVKDAQIRDGLHVLGKAPAATDRVNLVLAILRARQIWGGTQALPGLREALGLDESAATLASADAAEERARALVQAMDDADWDLKALPEDENEDVRAVLAFAAREVVPRLAATTDELDHTLHALRGGFVPAGPSGSPLRGLVNVLPTGRNFYSVDPKAVPSRLAWETGQALATSLLDRYRADHGEWPTSVGLSLWGTSAMRTAGDDIAEALALLGVRPVWDDASRRVTGLEAVPYEELGRPRVDVTLRISGFFRDAFPHTVGLLDDAVRLAASLDEPEDVNHIRAHVQRDVGEHGDERRATTRIFGSRPGTYGAGLLQLIDSRDWRTDADLAEVYTVWGGYAYGRGLEGRPAREEMETAYRRIAVAAKNTDTREHDIADSDDYFQYHGGMVAAVRALRGTAPEAYIGDSTRPETVRTRTLVEETSRVFRARVVNPRWIEAMRRHGYKGAFELAATVDYLFGYDATTGVIADWMYDKLTETYVLDETNRAFLQEANPWALHGIAERLLEAESRGMWAEPDPAVLDALRRVYLETEGDLEGDES
;
A
#
# COMPACT_ATOMS: atom_id res chain seq x y z
N MET A 1 37.68 -36.56 -23.37
CA MET A 1 36.62 -35.95 -22.54
C MET A 1 37.28 -35.21 -21.38
N PHE A 2 36.80 -34.01 -21.05
CA PHE A 2 37.32 -33.21 -19.93
C PHE A 2 36.33 -33.16 -18.77
N LEU A 3 36.84 -32.99 -17.55
CA LEU A 3 36.02 -32.70 -16.38
C LEU A 3 36.19 -31.24 -15.96
N LEU A 4 35.11 -30.47 -15.96
CA LEU A 4 35.08 -29.10 -15.43
C LEU A 4 34.42 -29.08 -14.04
N LEU A 5 35.21 -28.73 -13.04
CA LEU A 5 34.78 -28.55 -11.66
C LEU A 5 34.79 -27.06 -11.34
N SER A 6 33.65 -26.39 -11.50
CA SER A 6 33.54 -24.95 -11.24
C SER A 6 32.51 -24.66 -10.16
N THR A 7 32.87 -23.77 -9.24
CA THR A 7 31.91 -23.19 -8.27
C THR A 7 30.91 -22.23 -8.92
N SER A 8 31.20 -21.77 -10.15
CA SER A 8 30.31 -20.96 -10.98
C SER A 8 29.42 -21.87 -11.84
N ASP A 9 28.12 -21.91 -11.54
CA ASP A 9 27.14 -22.62 -12.37
C ASP A 9 27.06 -22.04 -13.79
N THR A 10 27.44 -20.76 -13.98
CA THR A 10 27.56 -20.13 -15.31
C THR A 10 28.59 -20.85 -16.18
N ASP A 11 29.70 -21.31 -15.59
CA ASP A 11 30.75 -22.02 -16.33
C ASP A 11 30.27 -23.42 -16.72
N LEU A 12 29.55 -24.11 -15.84
CA LEU A 12 29.03 -25.45 -16.07
C LEU A 12 27.98 -25.41 -17.21
N LEU A 13 27.07 -24.44 -17.16
CA LEU A 13 26.10 -24.19 -18.22
C LEU A 13 26.79 -23.81 -19.55
N SER A 14 27.83 -22.98 -19.51
CA SER A 14 28.63 -22.63 -20.70
C SER A 14 29.31 -23.87 -21.31
N ALA A 15 29.87 -24.74 -20.47
CA ALA A 15 30.52 -25.97 -20.89
C ALA A 15 29.53 -26.97 -21.50
N ARG A 16 28.29 -27.02 -20.98
CA ARG A 16 27.20 -27.79 -21.58
C ARG A 16 26.79 -27.25 -22.95
N ALA A 17 26.74 -25.94 -23.10
CA ALA A 17 26.38 -25.27 -24.35
C ALA A 17 27.52 -25.27 -25.40
N ALA A 18 28.76 -25.59 -25.01
CA ALA A 18 29.91 -25.62 -25.91
C ALA A 18 29.80 -26.78 -26.92
N ALA A 19 29.65 -26.46 -28.20
CA ALA A 19 29.48 -27.43 -29.29
C ALA A 19 30.83 -27.80 -29.94
N GLY A 20 31.75 -28.35 -29.14
CA GLY A 20 33.12 -28.67 -29.56
C GLY A 20 33.40 -30.17 -29.79
N PRO A 21 34.52 -30.50 -30.45
CA PRO A 21 34.96 -31.89 -30.63
C PRO A 21 35.44 -32.56 -29.32
N VAL A 22 35.64 -31.78 -28.25
CA VAL A 22 36.08 -32.25 -26.94
C VAL A 22 34.93 -32.06 -25.95
N PRO A 23 34.25 -33.13 -25.51
CA PRO A 23 33.10 -33.03 -24.62
C PRO A 23 33.52 -32.77 -23.17
N TYR A 24 32.68 -32.05 -22.45
CA TYR A 24 32.78 -31.83 -21.01
C TYR A 24 31.87 -32.79 -20.23
N ARG A 25 32.41 -33.30 -19.13
CA ARG A 25 31.67 -33.64 -17.91
C ARG A 25 31.85 -32.48 -16.95
N PHE A 26 30.88 -32.20 -16.09
CA PHE A 26 30.94 -31.05 -15.20
C PHE A 26 30.26 -31.33 -13.86
N ALA A 27 30.70 -30.67 -12.80
CA ALA A 27 30.05 -30.68 -11.50
C ALA A 27 30.42 -29.43 -10.69
N ASN A 28 29.57 -29.04 -9.75
CA ASN A 28 29.87 -27.94 -8.83
C ASN A 28 30.55 -28.47 -7.57
N PRO A 29 31.81 -28.08 -7.26
CA PRO A 29 32.54 -28.54 -6.08
C PRO A 29 31.83 -28.27 -4.75
N SER A 30 30.97 -27.24 -4.68
CA SER A 30 30.22 -26.92 -3.46
C SER A 30 29.08 -27.89 -3.17
N ARG A 31 28.65 -28.68 -4.16
CA ARG A 31 27.55 -29.64 -4.08
C ARG A 31 27.99 -31.08 -4.37
N LEU A 32 29.30 -31.30 -4.56
CA LEU A 32 29.86 -32.59 -4.91
C LEU A 32 30.40 -33.29 -3.66
N ALA A 33 29.87 -34.47 -3.35
CA ALA A 33 30.45 -35.30 -2.31
C ALA A 33 31.77 -35.93 -2.80
N LEU A 34 32.81 -35.94 -1.97
CA LEU A 34 34.16 -36.35 -2.40
C LEU A 34 34.24 -37.83 -2.83
N ASP A 35 33.35 -38.69 -2.35
CA ASP A 35 33.22 -40.09 -2.73
C ASP A 35 32.57 -40.30 -4.11
N GLU A 36 31.92 -39.28 -4.68
CA GLU A 36 31.39 -39.28 -6.04
C GLU A 36 32.45 -38.89 -7.09
N LEU A 37 33.54 -38.25 -6.65
CA LEU A 37 34.62 -37.77 -7.52
C LEU A 37 35.29 -38.88 -8.36
N PRO A 38 35.57 -40.09 -7.84
CA PRO A 38 36.13 -41.17 -8.65
C PRO A 38 35.25 -41.57 -9.84
N ALA A 39 33.92 -41.55 -9.68
CA ALA A 39 33.00 -41.83 -10.78
C ALA A 39 33.05 -40.73 -11.84
N LEU A 40 33.16 -39.46 -11.42
CA LEU A 40 33.33 -38.33 -12.34
C LEU A 40 34.66 -38.36 -13.10
N LEU A 41 35.69 -39.03 -12.60
CA LEU A 41 36.99 -39.16 -13.28
C LEU A 41 37.04 -40.31 -14.30
N GLU A 42 36.06 -41.21 -14.32
CA GLU A 42 36.05 -42.35 -15.23
C GLU A 42 35.93 -41.89 -16.70
N GLY A 43 36.94 -42.23 -17.51
CA GLY A 43 37.01 -41.84 -18.93
C GLY A 43 37.38 -40.37 -19.19
N VAL A 44 37.85 -39.64 -18.17
CA VAL A 44 38.33 -38.26 -18.28
C VAL A 44 39.83 -38.23 -18.58
N ASP A 45 40.23 -37.37 -19.52
CA ASP A 45 41.62 -37.20 -19.96
C ASP A 45 42.31 -36.01 -19.28
N LEU A 46 41.55 -35.00 -18.86
CA LEU A 46 42.05 -33.77 -18.23
C LEU A 46 40.97 -33.15 -17.34
N VAL A 47 41.39 -32.57 -16.20
CA VAL A 47 40.50 -31.91 -15.24
C VAL A 47 40.80 -30.41 -15.19
N VAL A 48 39.76 -29.59 -15.20
CA VAL A 48 39.83 -28.14 -14.97
C VAL A 48 39.05 -27.83 -13.69
N VAL A 49 39.67 -27.19 -12.73
CA VAL A 49 39.10 -26.79 -11.45
C VAL A 49 39.07 -25.27 -11.37
N ARG A 50 37.92 -24.68 -11.09
CA ARG A 50 37.76 -23.22 -10.92
C ARG A 50 37.01 -22.89 -9.63
N LEU A 51 37.70 -22.22 -8.70
CA LEU A 51 37.21 -22.00 -7.34
C LEU A 51 37.15 -20.50 -7.00
N LEU A 52 36.03 -20.06 -6.43
CA LEU A 52 35.92 -18.80 -5.70
C LEU A 52 36.43 -18.97 -4.25
N GLY A 53 37.23 -18.02 -3.76
CA GLY A 53 37.72 -18.02 -2.36
C GLY A 53 39.05 -18.77 -2.13
N GLY A 54 39.77 -19.11 -3.20
CA GLY A 54 41.12 -19.68 -3.13
C GLY A 54 41.18 -21.18 -2.81
N ILE A 55 42.41 -21.70 -2.67
CA ILE A 55 42.68 -23.14 -2.59
C ILE A 55 42.04 -23.84 -1.38
N ARG A 56 41.86 -23.11 -0.27
CA ARG A 56 41.34 -23.66 0.99
C ARG A 56 39.88 -24.09 0.93
N VAL A 57 39.11 -23.52 0.01
CA VAL A 57 37.66 -23.77 -0.11
C VAL A 57 37.38 -25.22 -0.49
N TRP A 58 38.28 -25.86 -1.24
CA TRP A 58 38.08 -27.22 -1.73
C TRP A 58 39.38 -28.03 -1.76
N GLN A 59 40.21 -27.85 -0.73
CA GLN A 59 41.56 -28.40 -0.67
C GLN A 59 41.57 -29.94 -0.73
N GLU A 60 40.69 -30.60 0.03
CA GLU A 60 40.62 -32.07 0.06
C GLU A 60 40.28 -32.68 -1.31
N GLY A 61 39.37 -32.06 -2.06
CA GLY A 61 39.04 -32.50 -3.42
C GLY A 61 40.20 -32.28 -4.39
N LEU A 62 40.91 -31.16 -4.28
CA LEU A 62 42.12 -30.88 -5.02
C LEU A 62 43.23 -31.90 -4.75
N ASP A 63 43.45 -32.26 -3.48
CA ASP A 63 44.47 -33.25 -3.10
C ASP A 63 44.19 -34.62 -3.74
N VAL A 64 42.91 -35.04 -3.82
CA VAL A 64 42.50 -36.27 -4.52
C VAL A 64 42.80 -36.19 -6.01
N LEU A 65 42.45 -35.08 -6.67
CA LEU A 65 42.69 -34.88 -8.11
C LEU A 65 44.19 -34.88 -8.46
N LEU A 66 45.00 -34.22 -7.64
CA LEU A 66 46.44 -34.11 -7.88
C LEU A 66 47.17 -35.44 -7.64
N ALA A 67 46.63 -36.32 -6.79
CA ALA A 67 47.18 -37.65 -6.54
C ALA A 67 46.87 -38.66 -7.67
N ASP A 68 45.84 -38.42 -8.49
CA ASP A 68 45.36 -39.32 -9.54
C ASP A 68 46.27 -39.37 -10.80
N GLY A 69 47.15 -38.38 -10.97
CA GLY A 69 48.21 -38.38 -12.00
C GLY A 69 47.79 -37.93 -13.40
N ARG A 70 46.51 -37.57 -13.60
CA ARG A 70 46.02 -36.89 -14.82
C ARG A 70 46.42 -35.41 -14.82
N PRO A 71 46.45 -34.74 -15.99
CA PRO A 71 46.58 -33.30 -16.04
C PRO A 71 45.40 -32.59 -15.35
N VAL A 72 45.72 -31.77 -14.36
CA VAL A 72 44.80 -30.88 -13.63
C VAL A 72 45.23 -29.43 -13.86
N VAL A 73 44.28 -28.59 -14.28
CA VAL A 73 44.39 -27.13 -14.37
C VAL A 73 43.56 -26.52 -13.26
N VAL A 74 44.16 -25.70 -12.40
CA VAL A 74 43.53 -25.14 -11.20
C VAL A 74 43.56 -23.63 -11.27
N LEU A 75 42.37 -23.03 -11.28
CA LEU A 75 42.15 -21.63 -11.66
C LEU A 75 41.26 -20.92 -10.65
N SER A 76 41.36 -19.60 -10.63
CA SER A 76 40.56 -18.72 -9.78
C SER A 76 39.22 -18.39 -10.42
N GLY A 77 38.20 -18.26 -9.57
CA GLY A 77 36.87 -17.75 -9.92
C GLY A 77 36.82 -16.22 -10.05
N GLU A 78 37.82 -15.50 -9.55
CA GLU A 78 37.93 -14.05 -9.66
C GLU A 78 38.39 -13.61 -11.07
N GLN A 79 38.22 -12.32 -11.41
CA GLN A 79 38.76 -11.78 -12.66
C GLN A 79 40.29 -11.82 -12.68
N ALA A 80 40.91 -11.47 -11.55
CA ALA A 80 42.35 -11.54 -11.39
C ALA A 80 42.79 -12.99 -11.15
N PRO A 81 43.88 -13.46 -11.79
CA PRO A 81 44.39 -14.80 -11.54
C PRO A 81 44.95 -14.95 -10.12
N ASP A 82 44.71 -16.11 -9.50
CA ASP A 82 45.29 -16.47 -8.20
C ASP A 82 46.56 -17.30 -8.41
N ALA A 83 47.68 -16.79 -7.90
CA ALA A 83 48.98 -17.44 -8.05
C ALA A 83 49.10 -18.78 -7.31
N GLN A 84 48.42 -18.96 -6.17
CA GLN A 84 48.43 -20.22 -5.40
C GLN A 84 47.63 -21.30 -6.14
N LEU A 85 46.45 -20.96 -6.65
CA LEU A 85 45.64 -21.88 -7.45
C LEU A 85 46.39 -22.26 -8.74
N MET A 86 46.95 -21.29 -9.47
CA MET A 86 47.72 -21.59 -10.68
C MET A 86 48.95 -22.45 -10.40
N ALA A 87 49.65 -22.23 -9.30
CA ALA A 87 50.80 -23.05 -8.91
C ALA A 87 50.43 -24.49 -8.56
N ALA A 88 49.18 -24.77 -8.17
CA ALA A 88 48.67 -26.12 -7.96
C ALA A 88 48.36 -26.86 -9.28
N SER A 89 48.34 -26.15 -10.41
CA SER A 89 48.17 -26.78 -11.72
C SER A 89 49.35 -27.69 -12.06
N THR A 90 49.07 -28.83 -12.70
CA THR A 90 50.07 -29.79 -13.19
C THR A 90 50.55 -29.46 -14.62
N VAL A 91 50.00 -28.41 -15.22
CA VAL A 91 50.37 -27.90 -16.55
C VAL A 91 51.27 -26.66 -16.44
N PRO A 92 52.02 -26.27 -17.49
CA PRO A 92 52.79 -25.03 -17.50
C PRO A 92 51.94 -23.80 -17.16
N VAL A 93 52.48 -22.90 -16.33
CA VAL A 93 51.77 -21.70 -15.84
C VAL A 93 51.21 -20.81 -16.96
N GLY A 94 51.88 -20.74 -18.12
CA GLY A 94 51.39 -20.01 -19.28
C GLY A 94 50.08 -20.60 -19.84
N LEU A 95 49.92 -21.92 -19.80
CA LEU A 95 48.67 -22.57 -20.21
C LEU A 95 47.57 -22.34 -19.19
N ALA A 96 47.90 -22.37 -17.89
CA ALA A 96 46.93 -22.05 -16.83
C ALA A 96 46.45 -20.59 -16.92
N ALA A 97 47.34 -19.64 -17.23
CA ALA A 97 46.99 -18.24 -17.43
C ALA A 97 46.06 -18.02 -18.63
N GLU A 98 46.34 -18.67 -19.76
CA GLU A 98 45.46 -18.61 -20.94
C GLU A 98 44.11 -19.28 -20.67
N ALA A 99 44.11 -20.44 -20.00
CA ALA A 99 42.89 -21.14 -19.57
C ALA A 99 42.02 -20.29 -18.62
N HIS A 100 42.67 -19.55 -17.71
CA HIS A 100 42.00 -18.55 -16.86
C HIS A 100 41.32 -17.47 -17.70
N ALA A 101 41.99 -16.95 -18.73
CA ALA A 101 41.41 -15.91 -19.58
C ALA A 101 40.14 -16.38 -20.31
N TYR A 102 40.10 -17.62 -20.84
CA TYR A 102 38.87 -18.16 -21.43
C TYR A 102 37.72 -18.21 -20.42
N LEU A 103 37.96 -18.72 -19.21
CA LEU A 103 36.92 -18.83 -18.17
C LEU A 103 36.54 -17.47 -17.57
N ALA A 104 37.48 -16.52 -17.50
CA ALA A 104 37.23 -15.16 -17.00
C ALA A 104 36.36 -14.36 -17.98
N HIS A 105 36.57 -14.53 -19.29
CA HIS A 105 35.67 -13.96 -20.30
C HIS A 105 34.34 -14.71 -20.35
N GLY A 106 34.37 -16.03 -20.19
CA GLY A 106 33.20 -16.91 -20.15
C GLY A 106 32.50 -17.06 -21.50
N GLY A 107 31.40 -17.81 -21.53
CA GLY A 107 30.60 -18.02 -22.74
C GLY A 107 30.87 -19.36 -23.44
N PRO A 108 29.89 -19.94 -24.15
CA PRO A 108 30.02 -21.27 -24.76
C PRO A 108 31.15 -21.35 -25.79
N ALA A 109 31.37 -20.28 -26.57
CA ALA A 109 32.47 -20.22 -27.55
C ALA A 109 33.85 -20.24 -26.87
N ASN A 110 34.05 -19.48 -25.79
CA ASN A 110 35.30 -19.51 -25.05
C ASN A 110 35.51 -20.86 -24.36
N LEU A 111 34.45 -21.51 -23.84
CA LEU A 111 34.55 -22.85 -23.27
C LEU A 111 34.85 -23.92 -24.34
N GLU A 112 34.30 -23.78 -25.54
CA GLU A 112 34.65 -24.62 -26.68
C GLU A 112 36.14 -24.48 -27.05
N HIS A 113 36.61 -23.23 -27.21
CA HIS A 113 38.01 -22.96 -27.55
C HIS A 113 38.96 -23.30 -26.41
N LEU A 114 38.54 -23.18 -25.15
CA LEU A 114 39.28 -23.70 -23.98
C LEU A 114 39.49 -25.21 -24.10
N ALA A 115 38.44 -25.97 -24.44
CA ALA A 115 38.54 -27.41 -24.60
C ALA A 115 39.51 -27.79 -25.72
N ARG A 116 39.42 -27.11 -26.86
CA ARG A 116 40.35 -27.31 -27.99
C ARG A 116 41.78 -26.90 -27.62
N PHE A 117 41.95 -25.76 -26.96
CA PHE A 117 43.24 -25.25 -26.48
C PHE A 117 43.93 -26.23 -25.55
N LEU A 118 43.25 -26.69 -24.50
CA LEU A 118 43.81 -27.64 -23.54
C LEU A 118 44.06 -29.01 -24.19
N SER A 119 43.20 -29.45 -25.12
CA SER A 119 43.41 -30.71 -25.84
C SER A 119 44.66 -30.65 -26.73
N ASP A 120 44.79 -29.60 -27.54
CA ASP A 120 45.91 -29.45 -28.47
C ASP A 120 47.24 -29.19 -27.72
N THR A 121 47.21 -28.42 -26.62
CA THR A 121 48.43 -28.03 -25.90
C THR A 121 48.89 -29.02 -24.84
N VAL A 122 47.96 -29.71 -24.16
CA VAL A 122 48.28 -30.66 -23.08
C VAL A 122 48.26 -32.10 -23.58
N LEU A 123 47.29 -32.47 -24.42
CA LEU A 123 47.14 -33.84 -24.94
C LEU A 123 47.70 -34.03 -26.36
N LEU A 124 48.26 -32.97 -26.95
CA LEU A 124 48.89 -32.98 -28.28
C LEU A 124 47.95 -33.47 -29.39
N THR A 125 46.68 -33.07 -29.32
CA THR A 125 45.71 -33.27 -30.39
C THR A 125 45.85 -32.18 -31.47
N GLY A 126 44.84 -31.92 -32.29
CA GLY A 126 44.94 -31.01 -33.43
C GLY A 126 43.60 -30.45 -33.91
N HIS A 127 42.77 -30.02 -32.98
CA HIS A 127 41.45 -29.45 -33.26
C HIS A 127 41.52 -27.99 -33.73
N GLY A 128 42.59 -27.26 -33.40
CA GLY A 128 42.73 -25.83 -33.62
C GLY A 128 41.88 -25.00 -32.67
N PHE A 129 42.44 -23.90 -32.15
CA PHE A 129 41.76 -23.01 -31.20
C PHE A 129 42.04 -21.54 -31.54
N ASP A 130 41.09 -20.67 -31.23
CA ASP A 130 41.21 -19.22 -31.33
C ASP A 130 41.46 -18.64 -29.94
N ALA A 131 42.15 -17.50 -29.85
CA ALA A 131 42.49 -16.87 -28.56
C ALA A 131 41.23 -16.46 -27.75
N PRO A 132 41.34 -16.34 -26.41
CA PRO A 132 40.23 -15.91 -25.55
C PRO A 132 39.63 -14.59 -26.04
N ALA A 133 38.32 -14.59 -26.30
CA ALA A 133 37.62 -13.40 -26.81
C ALA A 133 36.91 -12.68 -25.65
N PRO A 134 37.11 -11.36 -25.48
CA PRO A 134 36.35 -10.58 -24.51
C PRO A 134 34.88 -10.55 -24.92
N ALA A 135 33.99 -10.92 -24.00
CA ALA A 135 32.56 -10.81 -24.22
C ALA A 135 32.05 -9.43 -23.79
N PRO A 136 31.35 -8.69 -24.67
CA PRO A 136 30.80 -7.36 -24.36
C PRO A 136 30.00 -7.32 -23.06
N SER A 137 29.96 -6.15 -22.43
CA SER A 137 29.14 -5.82 -21.26
C SER A 137 27.64 -5.81 -21.57
N TRP A 138 27.28 -5.50 -22.81
CA TRP A 138 25.93 -5.56 -23.36
C TRP A 138 25.94 -5.96 -24.84
N GLY A 139 24.80 -6.44 -25.35
CA GLY A 139 24.65 -6.75 -26.78
C GLY A 139 23.32 -7.45 -27.08
N PRO A 140 23.02 -7.69 -28.36
CA PRO A 140 21.79 -8.37 -28.76
C PRO A 140 21.86 -9.88 -28.51
N LEU A 141 20.70 -10.50 -28.34
CA LEU A 141 20.57 -11.96 -28.45
C LEU A 141 20.46 -12.35 -29.92
N ASP A 142 21.40 -13.16 -30.42
CA ASP A 142 21.33 -13.72 -31.77
C ASP A 142 20.13 -14.69 -31.88
N ARG A 143 19.10 -14.27 -32.61
CA ARG A 143 17.91 -15.09 -32.92
C ARG A 143 17.39 -14.75 -34.31
N THR A 144 16.53 -15.61 -34.85
CA THR A 144 15.78 -15.33 -36.08
C THR A 144 14.41 -14.77 -35.69
N PRO A 145 14.19 -13.45 -35.76
CA PRO A 145 12.93 -12.84 -35.35
C PRO A 145 11.81 -13.16 -36.36
N ARG A 146 10.56 -13.18 -35.88
CA ARG A 146 9.39 -13.18 -36.78
C ARG A 146 9.25 -11.80 -37.42
N THR A 147 8.75 -11.73 -38.65
CA THR A 147 8.46 -10.45 -39.30
C THR A 147 7.17 -9.86 -38.76
N THR A 148 7.28 -8.80 -37.98
CA THR A 148 6.15 -8.03 -37.44
C THR A 148 6.32 -6.54 -37.76
N THR A 149 5.24 -5.76 -37.66
CA THR A 149 5.25 -4.31 -37.94
C THR A 149 4.74 -3.46 -36.77
N GLY A 150 4.51 -4.10 -35.62
CA GLY A 150 4.06 -3.41 -34.40
C GLY A 150 5.20 -2.67 -33.69
N PRO A 151 4.92 -2.17 -32.47
CA PRO A 151 5.89 -1.42 -31.69
C PRO A 151 7.11 -2.26 -31.30
N VAL A 152 8.21 -1.61 -30.95
CA VAL A 152 9.46 -2.26 -30.53
C VAL A 152 9.47 -2.43 -29.01
N VAL A 153 9.58 -3.68 -28.55
CA VAL A 153 9.68 -4.04 -27.13
C VAL A 153 11.10 -4.48 -26.82
N ALA A 154 11.84 -3.67 -26.04
CA ALA A 154 13.15 -4.08 -25.56
C ALA A 154 13.01 -5.11 -24.43
N VAL A 155 13.73 -6.24 -24.53
CA VAL A 155 13.74 -7.29 -23.49
C VAL A 155 15.13 -7.33 -22.86
N LEU A 156 15.26 -6.76 -21.67
CA LEU A 156 16.52 -6.58 -20.95
C LEU A 156 16.74 -7.72 -19.94
N TYR A 157 17.87 -8.42 -20.07
CA TYR A 157 18.22 -9.53 -19.19
C TYR A 157 19.71 -9.56 -18.83
N TYR A 158 20.09 -10.31 -17.80
CA TYR A 158 21.47 -10.33 -17.34
C TYR A 158 22.44 -10.97 -18.34
N ARG A 159 23.59 -10.34 -18.54
CA ARG A 159 24.76 -10.90 -19.26
C ARG A 159 25.13 -12.29 -18.76
N ALA A 160 24.99 -12.57 -17.47
CA ALA A 160 25.27 -13.90 -16.90
C ALA A 160 24.42 -15.01 -17.54
N HIS A 161 23.15 -14.72 -17.86
CA HIS A 161 22.27 -15.65 -18.58
C HIS A 161 22.70 -15.85 -20.03
N HIS A 162 23.11 -14.77 -20.70
CA HIS A 162 23.66 -14.87 -22.05
C HIS A 162 24.94 -15.71 -22.09
N MET A 163 25.87 -15.47 -21.16
CA MET A 163 27.14 -16.19 -21.07
C MET A 163 26.95 -17.67 -20.70
N SER A 164 25.95 -18.01 -19.91
CA SER A 164 25.64 -19.41 -19.60
C SER A 164 24.86 -20.13 -20.71
N GLY A 165 24.39 -19.43 -21.74
CA GLY A 165 23.45 -19.99 -22.72
C GLY A 165 22.03 -20.20 -22.16
N ASN A 166 21.77 -19.84 -20.90
CA ASN A 166 20.46 -19.90 -20.26
C ASN A 166 19.57 -18.74 -20.76
N THR A 167 19.21 -18.78 -22.04
CA THR A 167 18.45 -17.74 -22.75
C THR A 167 17.07 -18.23 -23.19
N GLY A 168 16.69 -19.45 -22.82
CA GLY A 168 15.41 -20.06 -23.19
C GLY A 168 14.21 -19.22 -22.74
N PHE A 169 14.22 -18.73 -21.51
CA PHE A 169 13.15 -17.88 -21.00
C PHE A 169 13.03 -16.53 -21.73
N VAL A 170 14.16 -15.95 -22.16
CA VAL A 170 14.20 -14.71 -22.97
C VAL A 170 13.60 -14.97 -24.35
N ASN A 171 13.95 -16.09 -24.98
CA ASN A 171 13.38 -16.48 -26.28
C ASN A 171 11.86 -16.67 -26.19
N ALA A 172 11.37 -17.34 -25.15
CA ALA A 172 9.93 -17.53 -24.93
C ALA A 172 9.19 -16.19 -24.79
N LEU A 173 9.74 -15.22 -24.05
CA LEU A 173 9.15 -13.89 -23.93
C LEU A 173 9.22 -13.12 -25.26
N CYS A 174 10.31 -13.23 -26.01
CA CYS A 174 10.41 -12.60 -27.34
C CYS A 174 9.38 -13.18 -28.33
N GLU A 175 9.18 -14.50 -28.30
CA GLU A 175 8.15 -15.16 -29.12
C GLU A 175 6.74 -14.68 -28.72
N ALA A 176 6.45 -14.55 -27.43
CA ALA A 176 5.19 -14.01 -26.94
C ALA A 176 4.96 -12.55 -27.40
N VAL A 177 6.00 -11.71 -27.37
CA VAL A 177 5.96 -10.33 -27.91
C VAL A 177 5.64 -10.31 -29.40
N GLU A 178 6.27 -11.21 -30.17
CA GLU A 178 6.03 -11.34 -31.61
C GLU A 178 4.63 -11.86 -31.91
N GLU A 179 4.10 -12.77 -31.09
CA GLU A 179 2.74 -13.29 -31.18
C GLU A 179 1.68 -12.23 -30.84
N ALA A 180 2.00 -11.31 -29.92
CA ALA A 180 1.21 -10.11 -29.68
C ALA A 180 1.32 -9.06 -30.81
N GLY A 181 2.15 -9.32 -31.84
CA GLY A 181 2.28 -8.53 -33.06
C GLY A 181 3.34 -7.43 -33.01
N ALA A 182 4.20 -7.42 -31.99
CA ALA A 182 5.27 -6.44 -31.80
C ALA A 182 6.64 -6.97 -32.23
N GLN A 183 7.65 -6.10 -32.25
CA GLN A 183 9.04 -6.42 -32.59
C GLN A 183 9.85 -6.60 -31.31
N ALA A 184 10.38 -7.79 -31.07
CA ALA A 184 11.22 -8.05 -29.90
C ALA A 184 12.67 -7.59 -30.13
N LEU A 185 13.20 -6.78 -29.20
CA LEU A 185 14.59 -6.32 -29.16
C LEU A 185 15.29 -6.86 -27.89
N PRO A 186 15.71 -8.14 -27.87
CA PRO A 186 16.38 -8.71 -26.71
C PRO A 186 17.82 -8.21 -26.58
N LEU A 187 18.16 -7.62 -25.43
CA LEU A 187 19.50 -7.13 -25.11
C LEU A 187 19.96 -7.70 -23.76
N TYR A 188 21.13 -8.31 -23.73
CA TYR A 188 21.78 -8.64 -22.47
C TYR A 188 22.53 -7.41 -21.95
N VAL A 189 22.56 -7.24 -20.63
CA VAL A 189 23.26 -6.16 -19.94
C VAL A 189 23.92 -6.66 -18.66
N ALA A 190 25.07 -6.11 -18.29
CA ALA A 190 25.68 -6.38 -16.99
C ALA A 190 24.92 -5.67 -15.85
N SER A 191 24.50 -4.42 -16.09
CA SER A 191 23.75 -3.58 -15.15
C SER A 191 23.07 -2.44 -15.91
N LEU A 192 21.95 -1.94 -15.39
CA LEU A 192 21.29 -0.72 -15.88
C LEU A 192 21.61 0.53 -15.04
N ARG A 193 22.39 0.39 -13.96
CA ARG A 193 22.77 1.53 -13.09
C ARG A 193 23.73 2.51 -13.76
N THR A 194 24.63 1.99 -14.60
CA THR A 194 25.58 2.78 -15.38
C THR A 194 25.52 2.31 -16.82
N PRO A 195 24.40 2.56 -17.52
CA PRO A 195 24.21 2.06 -18.87
C PRO A 195 25.18 2.76 -19.82
N GLU A 196 25.77 2.00 -20.73
CA GLU A 196 26.66 2.56 -21.75
C GLU A 196 25.87 3.39 -22.76
N GLU A 197 26.51 4.43 -23.33
CA GLU A 197 25.85 5.32 -24.29
C GLU A 197 25.30 4.56 -25.51
N GLY A 198 26.05 3.59 -26.04
CA GLY A 198 25.59 2.76 -27.16
C GLY A 198 24.38 1.87 -26.83
N LEU A 199 24.24 1.45 -25.56
CA LEU A 199 23.03 0.75 -25.10
C LEU A 199 21.85 1.70 -25.08
N LEU A 200 22.03 2.93 -24.55
CA LEU A 200 20.98 3.95 -24.54
C LEU A 200 20.56 4.35 -25.95
N ASP A 201 21.50 4.53 -26.88
CA ASP A 201 21.22 4.78 -28.30
C ASP A 201 20.30 3.72 -28.90
N THR A 202 20.58 2.45 -28.58
CA THR A 202 19.76 1.32 -29.03
C THR A 202 18.38 1.35 -28.35
N LEU A 203 18.32 1.60 -27.05
CA LEU A 203 17.07 1.64 -26.28
C LEU A 203 16.15 2.79 -26.67
N ARG A 204 16.66 3.91 -27.19
CA ARG A 204 15.83 5.01 -27.75
C ARG A 204 14.99 4.59 -28.96
N THR A 205 15.26 3.42 -29.55
CA THR A 205 14.44 2.86 -30.63
C THR A 205 13.27 2.01 -30.13
N ALA A 206 13.24 1.69 -28.83
CA ALA A 206 12.17 0.94 -28.21
C ALA A 206 11.01 1.86 -27.80
N ASP A 207 9.79 1.33 -27.87
CA ASP A 207 8.57 2.00 -27.41
C ASP A 207 8.24 1.65 -25.95
N VAL A 208 8.82 0.57 -25.44
CA VAL A 208 8.64 0.04 -24.09
C VAL A 208 9.82 -0.85 -23.72
N LEU A 209 10.19 -0.87 -22.43
CA LEU A 209 11.24 -1.73 -21.89
C LEU A 209 10.61 -2.77 -20.99
N VAL A 210 10.88 -4.04 -21.25
CA VAL A 210 10.62 -5.15 -20.33
C VAL A 210 11.95 -5.58 -19.75
N THR A 211 12.10 -5.50 -18.43
CA THR A 211 13.37 -5.77 -17.74
C THR A 211 13.23 -6.86 -16.70
N THR A 212 14.23 -7.74 -16.65
CA THR A 212 14.37 -8.81 -15.65
C THR A 212 15.55 -8.58 -14.70
N VAL A 213 16.17 -7.39 -14.76
CA VAL A 213 17.34 -7.05 -13.93
C VAL A 213 16.93 -6.24 -12.70
N LEU A 214 17.84 -6.14 -11.72
CA LEU A 214 17.65 -5.30 -10.54
C LEU A 214 17.46 -3.81 -10.89
N ALA A 215 17.01 -3.05 -9.90
CA ALA A 215 16.85 -1.61 -10.00
C ALA A 215 18.16 -0.88 -10.36
N ALA A 216 18.02 0.24 -11.07
CA ALA A 216 19.09 1.02 -11.65
C ALA A 216 19.46 2.22 -10.77
N GLY A 217 18.51 2.84 -10.06
CA GLY A 217 18.75 4.15 -9.44
C GLY A 217 19.73 4.17 -8.28
N GLY A 218 19.95 3.05 -7.58
CA GLY A 218 20.91 3.02 -6.46
C GLY A 218 21.15 1.63 -5.85
N THR A 219 21.95 1.59 -4.78
CA THR A 219 22.22 0.39 -3.95
C THR A 219 21.64 0.47 -2.55
N ARG A 220 21.16 1.64 -2.12
CA ARG A 220 20.69 1.92 -0.76
C ARG A 220 19.29 2.55 -0.78
N PRO A 221 18.25 1.77 -1.10
CA PRO A 221 16.88 2.29 -1.18
C PRO A 221 16.38 2.90 0.15
N ALA A 222 16.87 2.39 1.28
CA ALA A 222 16.53 2.90 2.62
C ALA A 222 16.99 4.36 2.88
N GLU A 223 17.92 4.89 2.07
CA GLU A 223 18.35 6.29 2.18
C GLU A 223 17.52 7.23 1.28
N ALA A 224 16.72 6.70 0.35
CA ALA A 224 15.96 7.45 -0.65
C ALA A 224 14.43 7.44 -0.44
N SER A 225 13.94 6.89 0.68
CA SER A 225 12.51 6.94 1.04
C SER A 225 12.09 8.31 1.58
N ALA A 226 10.83 8.46 1.98
CA ALA A 226 10.33 9.70 2.59
C ALA A 226 11.23 10.19 3.75
N GLY A 227 11.55 11.48 3.77
CA GLY A 227 12.51 12.12 4.68
C GLY A 227 14.01 11.87 4.38
N GLY A 228 14.31 10.96 3.44
CA GLY A 228 15.65 10.64 2.97
C GLY A 228 16.22 11.60 1.92
N ASP A 229 17.33 11.21 1.31
CA ASP A 229 17.97 11.86 0.18
C ASP A 229 17.46 11.22 -1.13
N GLU A 230 16.44 11.81 -1.74
CA GLU A 230 15.88 11.33 -3.02
C GLU A 230 16.92 11.40 -4.15
N GLU A 231 17.86 12.36 -4.11
CA GLU A 231 18.91 12.51 -5.12
C GLU A 231 19.93 11.35 -5.06
N ALA A 232 19.98 10.59 -3.96
CA ALA A 232 20.78 9.38 -3.86
C ALA A 232 20.24 8.23 -4.75
N TRP A 233 19.05 8.38 -5.34
CA TRP A 233 18.44 7.45 -6.26
C TRP A 233 18.20 8.08 -7.65
N ASP A 234 19.06 7.77 -8.61
CA ASP A 234 19.00 8.37 -9.95
C ASP A 234 18.81 7.31 -11.05
N ALA A 235 17.55 7.12 -11.47
CA ALA A 235 17.20 6.33 -12.66
C ALA A 235 17.20 7.20 -13.96
N GLY A 236 17.76 8.40 -13.93
CA GLY A 236 17.62 9.45 -14.93
C GLY A 236 18.03 9.07 -16.35
N ALA A 237 19.02 8.19 -16.50
CA ALA A 237 19.40 7.66 -17.82
C ALA A 237 18.28 6.83 -18.47
N LEU A 238 17.49 6.10 -17.66
CA LEU A 238 16.34 5.34 -18.13
C LEU A 238 15.08 6.22 -18.23
N ALA A 239 14.85 7.11 -17.27
CA ALA A 239 13.74 8.06 -17.31
C ALA A 239 13.80 8.96 -18.56
N GLY A 240 15.01 9.38 -18.97
CA GLY A 240 15.24 10.17 -20.18
C GLY A 240 14.95 9.46 -21.50
N LEU A 241 14.68 8.15 -21.50
CA LEU A 241 14.15 7.44 -22.66
C LEU A 241 12.66 7.75 -22.90
N ASP A 242 11.97 8.24 -21.87
CA ASP A 242 10.54 8.57 -21.88
C ASP A 242 9.67 7.44 -22.46
N VAL A 243 9.82 6.23 -21.94
CA VAL A 243 9.01 5.07 -22.34
C VAL A 243 8.67 4.23 -21.11
N PRO A 244 7.55 3.48 -21.12
CA PRO A 244 7.18 2.67 -19.97
C PRO A 244 8.24 1.59 -19.72
N ILE A 245 8.56 1.35 -18.45
CA ILE A 245 9.52 0.34 -18.02
C ILE A 245 8.77 -0.67 -17.16
N LEU A 246 8.69 -1.91 -17.62
CA LEU A 246 7.93 -2.99 -16.99
C LEU A 246 8.92 -4.01 -16.40
N GLN A 247 8.71 -4.35 -15.14
CA GLN A 247 9.44 -5.39 -14.45
C GLN A 247 8.76 -6.73 -14.71
N ALA A 248 9.45 -7.63 -15.44
CA ALA A 248 9.02 -9.01 -15.64
C ALA A 248 9.72 -9.92 -14.63
N LEU A 249 8.93 -10.64 -13.81
CA LEU A 249 9.49 -11.35 -12.65
C LEU A 249 10.08 -12.70 -13.09
N CYS A 250 11.30 -12.97 -12.62
CA CYS A 250 12.03 -14.22 -12.81
C CYS A 250 12.25 -14.83 -11.41
N LEU A 251 11.27 -15.59 -10.90
CA LEU A 251 11.28 -16.02 -9.50
C LEU A 251 12.43 -16.98 -9.21
N THR A 252 13.02 -16.83 -8.02
CA THR A 252 14.18 -17.63 -7.61
C THR A 252 13.81 -19.00 -7.01
N GLY A 253 12.50 -19.25 -6.86
CA GLY A 253 11.91 -20.56 -6.54
C GLY A 253 11.33 -21.27 -7.77
N SER A 254 10.86 -22.51 -7.57
CA SER A 254 10.27 -23.31 -8.64
C SER A 254 8.87 -22.84 -9.02
N ARG A 255 8.41 -23.21 -10.22
CA ARG A 255 7.03 -22.97 -10.65
C ARG A 255 6.01 -23.73 -9.79
N ALA A 256 6.39 -24.92 -9.31
CA ALA A 256 5.52 -25.73 -8.46
C ALA A 256 5.26 -25.03 -7.11
N ASP A 257 6.32 -24.56 -6.45
CA ASP A 257 6.20 -23.81 -5.19
C ASP A 257 5.34 -22.55 -5.36
N TRP A 258 5.51 -21.84 -6.49
CA TRP A 258 4.70 -20.67 -6.82
C TRP A 258 3.22 -21.02 -7.02
N ALA A 259 2.93 -22.12 -7.73
CA ALA A 259 1.56 -22.53 -8.00
C ALA A 259 0.82 -22.88 -6.69
N GLU A 260 1.48 -23.62 -5.80
CA GLU A 260 0.89 -24.13 -4.54
C GLU A 260 0.77 -23.08 -3.43
N ASN A 261 1.50 -21.96 -3.49
CA ASN A 261 1.54 -20.96 -2.42
C ASN A 261 0.81 -19.65 -2.80
N ASP A 262 -0.12 -19.21 -1.95
CA ASP A 262 -0.86 -17.94 -2.09
C ASP A 262 -0.01 -16.68 -1.86
N GLU A 263 1.16 -16.79 -1.24
CA GLU A 263 2.11 -15.66 -1.14
C GLU A 263 2.63 -15.23 -2.53
N GLY A 264 2.77 -16.18 -3.45
CA GLY A 264 3.20 -15.94 -4.83
C GLY A 264 4.65 -15.45 -5.04
N VAL A 265 5.31 -14.86 -4.05
CA VAL A 265 6.72 -14.46 -4.16
C VAL A 265 7.46 -14.68 -2.86
N SER A 266 8.72 -15.10 -2.94
CA SER A 266 9.58 -15.21 -1.76
C SER A 266 9.89 -13.80 -1.19
N PRO A 267 10.21 -13.67 0.11
CA PRO A 267 10.62 -12.38 0.68
C PRO A 267 11.82 -11.75 -0.03
N LEU A 268 12.71 -12.57 -0.60
CA LEU A 268 13.85 -12.10 -1.38
C LEU A 268 13.40 -11.49 -2.72
N ASP A 269 12.49 -12.17 -3.43
CA ASP A 269 11.95 -11.71 -4.71
C ASP A 269 11.04 -10.48 -4.53
N ALA A 270 10.22 -10.45 -3.48
CA ALA A 270 9.41 -9.29 -3.12
C ALA A 270 10.27 -8.03 -2.90
N ALA A 271 11.41 -8.16 -2.22
CA ALA A 271 12.32 -7.02 -2.04
C ALA A 271 13.06 -6.65 -3.34
N SER A 272 13.68 -7.64 -4.00
CA SER A 272 14.65 -7.38 -5.08
C SER A 272 14.03 -7.20 -6.47
N GLN A 273 12.87 -7.79 -6.72
CA GLN A 273 12.17 -7.76 -8.01
C GLN A 273 10.88 -6.94 -7.98
N ILE A 274 10.41 -6.49 -6.82
CA ILE A 274 9.18 -5.68 -6.71
C ILE A 274 9.48 -4.36 -5.98
N ALA A 275 9.68 -4.40 -4.67
CA ALA A 275 9.75 -3.19 -3.85
C ALA A 275 10.88 -2.23 -4.25
N VAL A 276 12.09 -2.73 -4.52
CA VAL A 276 13.21 -1.88 -4.93
C VAL A 276 13.08 -1.39 -6.39
N PRO A 277 12.66 -2.23 -7.37
CA PRO A 277 12.30 -1.76 -8.70
C PRO A 277 11.20 -0.68 -8.76
N GLU A 278 10.30 -0.59 -7.79
CA GLU A 278 9.31 0.51 -7.71
C GLU A 278 10.00 1.89 -7.60
N PHE A 279 11.19 1.98 -6.99
CA PHE A 279 11.96 3.23 -6.86
C PHE A 279 12.46 3.74 -8.23
N ASP A 280 12.63 2.86 -9.22
CA ASP A 280 12.95 3.26 -10.60
C ASP A 280 11.71 3.73 -11.38
N GLY A 281 10.51 3.69 -10.78
CA GLY A 281 9.24 3.95 -11.48
C GLY A 281 8.79 2.81 -12.39
N ARG A 282 9.33 1.60 -12.21
CA ARG A 282 8.96 0.44 -13.02
C ARG A 282 7.54 -0.03 -12.68
N LEU A 283 6.79 -0.43 -13.70
CA LEU A 283 5.49 -1.08 -13.57
C LEU A 283 5.70 -2.56 -13.26
N ILE A 284 5.11 -3.05 -12.18
CA ILE A 284 5.25 -4.44 -11.75
C ILE A 284 4.25 -5.31 -12.53
N THR A 285 4.74 -6.36 -13.18
CA THR A 285 3.90 -7.28 -13.96
C THR A 285 3.72 -8.63 -13.24
N VAL A 286 3.97 -9.76 -13.91
CA VAL A 286 3.76 -11.12 -13.40
C VAL A 286 5.03 -11.97 -13.55
N PRO A 287 5.15 -13.08 -12.79
CA PRO A 287 6.23 -14.04 -12.98
C PRO A 287 6.03 -14.80 -14.27
N PHE A 288 6.96 -14.65 -15.20
CA PHE A 288 6.95 -15.36 -16.47
C PHE A 288 8.01 -16.46 -16.53
N SER A 289 8.93 -16.51 -15.57
CA SER A 289 9.92 -17.59 -15.48
C SER A 289 10.28 -17.92 -14.05
N PHE A 290 10.69 -19.17 -13.86
CA PHE A 290 10.95 -19.77 -12.55
C PHE A 290 12.28 -20.50 -12.57
N LYS A 291 12.98 -20.48 -11.44
CA LYS A 291 14.26 -21.17 -11.31
C LYS A 291 14.01 -22.65 -11.03
N GLU A 292 14.42 -23.48 -11.97
CA GLU A 292 14.31 -24.93 -11.89
C GLU A 292 15.69 -25.58 -11.81
N ILE A 293 15.76 -26.76 -11.21
CA ILE A 293 16.94 -27.62 -11.28
C ILE A 293 16.70 -28.66 -12.36
N ASP A 294 17.55 -28.69 -13.37
CA ASP A 294 17.44 -29.66 -14.45
C ASP A 294 17.98 -31.05 -14.07
N ALA A 295 17.86 -32.01 -14.99
CA ALA A 295 18.28 -33.39 -14.77
C ALA A 295 19.79 -33.56 -14.50
N ASP A 296 20.62 -32.56 -14.86
CA ASP A 296 22.06 -32.55 -14.59
C ASP A 296 22.38 -31.87 -13.24
N GLY A 297 21.36 -31.44 -12.49
CA GLY A 297 21.53 -30.73 -11.22
C GLY A 297 21.96 -29.27 -11.37
N LEU A 298 21.77 -28.68 -12.57
CA LEU A 298 22.10 -27.28 -12.83
C LEU A 298 20.85 -26.37 -12.76
N PRO A 299 20.98 -25.17 -12.18
CA PRO A 299 19.87 -24.22 -12.16
C PRO A 299 19.66 -23.57 -13.53
N ALA A 300 18.43 -23.56 -14.01
CA ALA A 300 18.01 -22.87 -15.23
C ALA A 300 16.71 -22.08 -14.99
N TYR A 301 16.50 -21.02 -15.78
CA TYR A 301 15.22 -20.30 -15.74
C TYR A 301 14.32 -20.85 -16.84
N VAL A 302 13.17 -21.40 -16.44
CA VAL A 302 12.18 -21.98 -17.35
C VAL A 302 10.99 -21.03 -17.41
N ALA A 303 10.59 -20.64 -18.62
CA ALA A 303 9.45 -19.76 -18.81
C ALA A 303 8.12 -20.52 -18.69
N ASP A 304 7.12 -19.86 -18.13
CA ASP A 304 5.71 -20.23 -18.29
C ASP A 304 5.16 -19.47 -19.51
N PRO A 305 4.77 -20.17 -20.61
CA PRO A 305 4.33 -19.52 -21.84
C PRO A 305 3.10 -18.61 -21.68
N GLU A 306 2.16 -18.99 -20.81
CA GLU A 306 0.93 -18.22 -20.62
C GLU A 306 1.23 -16.93 -19.86
N ARG A 307 2.09 -16.99 -18.83
CA ARG A 307 2.56 -15.79 -18.13
C ARG A 307 3.46 -14.90 -18.99
N ALA A 308 4.28 -15.50 -19.87
CA ALA A 308 5.04 -14.73 -20.86
C ALA A 308 4.11 -13.96 -21.82
N ALA A 309 2.97 -14.56 -22.21
CA ALA A 309 1.95 -13.88 -22.99
C ALA A 309 1.31 -12.71 -22.24
N ARG A 310 1.05 -12.83 -20.92
CA ARG A 310 0.58 -11.71 -20.08
C ARG A 310 1.58 -10.55 -20.06
N VAL A 311 2.86 -10.83 -19.78
CA VAL A 311 3.91 -9.77 -19.79
C VAL A 311 4.01 -9.11 -21.16
N ALA A 312 4.03 -9.90 -22.23
CA ALA A 312 4.06 -9.39 -23.60
C ALA A 312 2.81 -8.56 -23.93
N GLY A 313 1.62 -9.00 -23.53
CA GLY A 313 0.36 -8.29 -23.73
C GLY A 313 0.35 -6.92 -23.08
N ILE A 314 0.72 -6.85 -21.78
CA ILE A 314 0.84 -5.59 -21.04
C ILE A 314 1.85 -4.67 -21.74
N ALA A 315 3.05 -5.17 -22.07
CA ALA A 315 4.10 -4.39 -22.73
C ALA A 315 3.63 -3.81 -24.07
N VAL A 316 2.99 -4.64 -24.91
CA VAL A 316 2.51 -4.23 -26.23
C VAL A 316 1.36 -3.24 -26.12
N ARG A 317 0.44 -3.38 -25.15
CA ARG A 317 -0.62 -2.39 -24.95
C ARG A 317 -0.06 -1.04 -24.51
N HIS A 318 0.88 -1.03 -23.56
CA HIS A 318 1.57 0.21 -23.15
C HIS A 318 2.31 0.87 -24.32
N ALA A 319 3.05 0.09 -25.11
CA ALA A 319 3.78 0.60 -26.28
C ALA A 319 2.85 1.20 -27.35
N ARG A 320 1.68 0.57 -27.57
CA ARG A 320 0.69 1.05 -28.54
C ARG A 320 0.12 2.42 -28.20
N LEU A 321 0.02 2.80 -26.92
CA LEU A 321 -0.56 4.08 -26.49
C LEU A 321 0.12 5.29 -27.16
N ARG A 322 1.43 5.19 -27.43
CA ARG A 322 2.23 6.23 -28.09
C ARG A 322 1.90 6.41 -29.57
N HIS A 323 1.39 5.35 -30.20
CA HIS A 323 1.11 5.30 -31.64
C HIS A 323 -0.36 5.54 -31.99
N ILE A 324 -1.24 5.62 -30.99
CA ILE A 324 -2.67 5.90 -31.18
C ILE A 324 -2.90 7.42 -31.07
N PRO A 325 -3.39 8.07 -32.14
CA PRO A 325 -3.77 9.47 -32.09
C PRO A 325 -4.80 9.74 -30.97
N ALA A 326 -4.71 10.90 -30.31
CA ALA A 326 -5.62 11.25 -29.20
C ALA A 326 -7.10 11.10 -29.58
N ALA A 327 -7.48 11.55 -30.79
CA ALA A 327 -8.85 11.45 -31.30
C ALA A 327 -9.36 10.01 -31.45
N ASP A 328 -8.47 9.05 -31.69
CA ASP A 328 -8.84 7.64 -31.90
C ASP A 328 -8.78 6.82 -30.60
N LYS A 329 -8.24 7.39 -29.51
CA LYS A 329 -7.94 6.68 -28.27
C LYS A 329 -9.20 6.44 -27.44
N ARG A 330 -9.46 5.18 -27.11
CA ARG A 330 -10.61 4.73 -26.32
C ARG A 330 -10.25 4.62 -24.83
N LEU A 331 -10.98 5.34 -23.98
CA LEU A 331 -10.73 5.41 -22.55
C LEU A 331 -11.93 4.90 -21.75
N ALA A 332 -11.66 4.12 -20.71
CA ALA A 332 -12.63 3.81 -19.67
C ALA A 332 -12.27 4.56 -18.39
N LEU A 333 -13.19 5.35 -17.85
CA LEU A 333 -13.07 6.07 -16.59
C LEU A 333 -13.94 5.37 -15.54
N VAL A 334 -13.30 4.70 -14.58
CA VAL A 334 -13.94 3.93 -13.52
C VAL A 334 -14.01 4.76 -12.24
N LEU A 335 -15.20 4.84 -11.65
CA LEU A 335 -15.44 5.41 -10.33
C LEU A 335 -15.69 4.30 -9.31
N SER A 336 -14.98 4.35 -8.18
CA SER A 336 -15.18 3.39 -7.09
C SER A 336 -16.56 3.49 -6.48
N ALA A 337 -17.13 2.36 -6.06
CA ALA A 337 -18.35 2.32 -5.26
C ALA A 337 -18.29 1.13 -4.31
N TYR A 338 -17.94 1.38 -3.05
CA TYR A 338 -18.15 0.43 -1.96
C TYR A 338 -18.50 1.22 -0.68
N PRO A 339 -19.65 0.90 -0.03
CA PRO A 339 -20.71 0.06 -0.60
C PRO A 339 -21.29 0.64 -1.90
N THR A 340 -21.95 -0.17 -2.74
CA THR A 340 -22.46 0.23 -4.07
C THR A 340 -23.74 1.07 -4.02
N LYS A 341 -23.95 1.81 -2.93
CA LYS A 341 -25.11 2.67 -2.72
C LYS A 341 -25.06 3.92 -3.59
N HIS A 342 -26.21 4.44 -4.02
CA HIS A 342 -26.28 5.69 -4.79
C HIS A 342 -25.77 6.91 -4.02
N SER A 343 -25.73 6.85 -2.68
CA SER A 343 -25.09 7.87 -1.84
C SER A 343 -23.56 7.78 -1.81
N ARG A 344 -22.97 6.71 -2.38
CA ARG A 344 -21.58 6.28 -2.17
C ARG A 344 -20.74 6.15 -3.47
N ILE A 345 -21.21 6.69 -4.59
CA ILE A 345 -20.49 6.59 -5.87
C ILE A 345 -19.29 7.53 -5.87
N GLY A 346 -18.17 7.10 -6.45
CA GLY A 346 -16.94 7.88 -6.48
C GLY A 346 -16.25 7.93 -5.11
N ASN A 347 -16.32 6.85 -4.33
CA ASN A 347 -15.62 6.78 -3.04
C ASN A 347 -14.12 7.02 -3.25
N ALA A 348 -13.62 8.15 -2.73
CA ALA A 348 -12.21 8.43 -2.62
C ALA A 348 -11.92 9.33 -1.42
N VAL A 349 -10.96 8.93 -0.59
CA VAL A 349 -10.57 9.67 0.61
C VAL A 349 -9.89 10.98 0.20
N GLY A 350 -10.43 12.11 0.66
CA GLY A 350 -9.82 13.43 0.48
C GLY A 350 -9.84 13.98 -0.96
N LEU A 351 -10.47 13.30 -1.91
CA LEU A 351 -10.57 13.71 -3.32
C LEU A 351 -12.03 13.99 -3.71
N ASP A 352 -12.25 15.14 -4.35
CA ASP A 352 -13.50 15.46 -5.04
C ASP A 352 -13.52 14.71 -6.38
N THR A 353 -14.04 13.48 -6.37
CA THR A 353 -14.04 12.61 -7.56
C THR A 353 -14.90 13.14 -8.70
N PRO A 354 -16.11 13.72 -8.50
CA PRO A 354 -16.86 14.32 -9.59
C PRO A 354 -16.12 15.51 -10.22
N ALA A 355 -15.62 16.46 -9.41
CA ALA A 355 -14.91 17.61 -9.95
C ALA A 355 -13.59 17.20 -10.63
N SER A 356 -12.88 16.22 -10.08
CA SER A 356 -11.64 15.69 -10.67
C SER A 356 -11.90 14.97 -11.99
N ALA A 357 -13.01 14.23 -12.12
CA ALA A 357 -13.44 13.63 -13.37
C ALA A 357 -13.69 14.70 -14.43
N ILE A 358 -14.44 15.75 -14.09
CA ILE A 358 -14.70 16.87 -15.00
C ILE A 358 -13.41 17.59 -15.41
N ALA A 359 -12.49 17.83 -14.47
CA ALA A 359 -11.19 18.45 -14.76
C ALA A 359 -10.37 17.60 -15.75
N LEU A 360 -10.30 16.30 -15.53
CA LEU A 360 -9.62 15.35 -16.43
C LEU A 360 -10.27 15.31 -17.81
N LEU A 361 -11.59 15.18 -17.89
CA LEU A 361 -12.33 15.10 -19.15
C LEU A 361 -12.18 16.38 -19.98
N ARG A 362 -12.24 17.56 -19.34
CA ARG A 362 -11.97 18.85 -20.00
C ARG A 362 -10.54 18.92 -20.53
N ARG A 363 -9.57 18.45 -19.74
CA ARG A 363 -8.16 18.44 -20.18
C ARG A 363 -7.95 17.48 -21.35
N LEU A 364 -8.58 16.31 -21.35
CA LEU A 364 -8.54 15.36 -22.47
C LEU A 364 -9.13 15.97 -23.76
N LEU A 365 -10.30 16.61 -23.68
CA LEU A 365 -10.89 17.30 -24.84
C LEU A 365 -9.98 18.40 -25.39
N ALA A 366 -9.37 19.21 -24.51
CA ALA A 366 -8.42 20.25 -24.91
C ALA A 366 -7.18 19.69 -25.63
N GLU A 367 -6.82 18.43 -25.36
CA GLU A 367 -5.65 17.74 -25.91
C GLU A 367 -6.01 16.88 -27.14
N GLY A 368 -7.25 17.01 -27.63
CA GLY A 368 -7.69 16.45 -28.90
C GLY A 368 -8.28 15.04 -28.83
N TYR A 369 -8.66 14.57 -27.63
CA TYR A 369 -9.47 13.35 -27.50
C TYR A 369 -10.89 13.60 -28.02
N ASP A 370 -11.47 12.61 -28.72
CA ASP A 370 -12.80 12.71 -29.32
C ASP A 370 -13.80 11.79 -28.59
N PHE A 371 -14.75 12.39 -27.88
CA PHE A 371 -15.83 11.70 -27.18
C PHE A 371 -17.14 11.68 -27.99
N GLY A 372 -17.08 12.04 -29.27
CA GLY A 372 -18.24 12.09 -30.17
C GLY A 372 -19.03 13.40 -30.07
N THR A 373 -20.24 13.39 -30.64
CA THR A 373 -21.08 14.59 -30.77
C THR A 373 -22.04 14.80 -29.60
N GLU A 374 -22.29 13.77 -28.81
CA GLU A 374 -23.16 13.85 -27.64
C GLU A 374 -22.38 14.49 -26.48
N PRO A 375 -22.95 15.49 -25.79
CA PRO A 375 -22.28 16.14 -24.69
C PRO A 375 -22.18 15.17 -23.50
N VAL A 376 -20.99 15.14 -22.87
CA VAL A 376 -20.80 14.45 -21.59
C VAL A 376 -21.40 15.35 -20.49
N PRO A 377 -22.34 14.86 -19.66
CA PRO A 377 -22.93 15.63 -18.57
C PRO A 377 -21.88 16.25 -17.65
N GLY A 378 -22.11 17.47 -17.18
CA GLY A 378 -21.17 18.19 -16.32
C GLY A 378 -19.94 18.80 -17.00
N VAL A 379 -19.55 18.35 -18.19
CA VAL A 379 -18.31 18.84 -18.83
C VAL A 379 -18.45 20.28 -19.34
N GLU A 380 -19.59 20.66 -19.91
CA GLU A 380 -19.81 22.05 -20.37
C GLU A 380 -20.06 22.99 -19.19
N SER A 381 -20.98 22.64 -18.27
CA SER A 381 -21.32 23.45 -17.09
C SER A 381 -20.17 23.53 -16.09
N GLY A 382 -19.42 22.44 -15.92
CA GLY A 382 -18.39 22.28 -14.91
C GLY A 382 -18.89 21.66 -13.62
N ASP A 383 -20.14 21.22 -13.59
CA ASP A 383 -20.77 20.60 -12.44
C ASP A 383 -20.57 19.08 -12.45
N GLY A 384 -19.82 18.57 -11.48
CA GLY A 384 -19.59 17.13 -11.34
C GLY A 384 -20.84 16.36 -10.93
N ASP A 385 -21.81 17.01 -10.27
CA ASP A 385 -23.02 16.35 -9.78
C ASP A 385 -23.90 15.88 -10.95
N GLU A 386 -23.91 16.62 -12.06
CA GLU A 386 -24.59 16.20 -13.31
C GLU A 386 -24.05 14.86 -13.83
N LEU A 387 -22.74 14.63 -13.75
CA LEU A 387 -22.13 13.36 -14.19
C LEU A 387 -22.56 12.21 -13.28
N ILE A 388 -22.60 12.42 -11.97
CA ILE A 388 -22.98 11.38 -11.00
C ILE A 388 -24.46 11.04 -11.13
N ARG A 389 -25.36 12.04 -11.24
CA ARG A 389 -26.79 11.80 -11.47
C ARG A 389 -27.02 11.03 -12.76
N ALA A 390 -26.36 11.41 -13.86
CA ALA A 390 -26.46 10.69 -15.13
C ALA A 390 -25.98 9.23 -15.04
N LEU A 391 -24.95 8.93 -14.22
CA LEU A 391 -24.50 7.56 -13.98
C LEU A 391 -25.51 6.74 -13.18
N ILE A 392 -26.15 7.36 -12.19
CA ILE A 392 -27.22 6.75 -11.39
C ILE A 392 -28.43 6.43 -12.29
N ASP A 393 -28.88 7.40 -13.08
CA ASP A 393 -30.00 7.27 -14.02
C ASP A 393 -29.75 6.20 -15.10
N ALA A 394 -28.49 5.95 -15.44
CA ALA A 394 -28.09 4.88 -16.35
C ALA A 394 -28.18 3.46 -15.74
N GLY A 395 -28.80 3.31 -14.57
CA GLY A 395 -29.09 2.02 -13.93
C GLY A 395 -28.01 1.59 -12.94
N GLY A 396 -27.67 2.48 -12.01
CA GLY A 396 -26.72 2.25 -10.92
C GLY A 396 -26.88 0.90 -10.20
N HIS A 397 -25.85 0.48 -9.46
CA HIS A 397 -25.81 -0.85 -8.84
C HIS A 397 -26.58 -0.95 -7.50
N ASP A 398 -27.29 0.10 -7.08
CA ASP A 398 -28.07 0.08 -5.85
C ASP A 398 -29.45 -0.55 -6.10
N ARG A 399 -29.62 -1.79 -5.65
CA ARG A 399 -30.83 -2.59 -5.90
C ARG A 399 -32.10 -2.03 -5.27
N ASP A 400 -31.96 -1.20 -4.24
CA ASP A 400 -33.11 -0.60 -3.57
C ASP A 400 -33.79 0.45 -4.48
N TRP A 401 -33.04 1.04 -5.41
CA TRP A 401 -33.49 2.12 -6.29
C TRP A 401 -33.45 1.75 -7.79
N LEU A 402 -32.92 0.58 -8.15
CA LEU A 402 -32.80 0.14 -9.54
C LEU A 402 -34.12 -0.45 -10.05
N THR A 403 -34.73 0.20 -11.04
CA THR A 403 -35.97 -0.29 -11.64
C THR A 403 -35.76 -1.25 -12.81
N GLU A 404 -36.74 -2.11 -13.08
CA GLU A 404 -36.72 -2.98 -14.28
C GLU A 404 -36.66 -2.18 -15.58
N GLU A 405 -37.27 -0.99 -15.60
CA GLU A 405 -37.29 -0.10 -16.76
C GLU A 405 -35.91 0.50 -17.03
N GLN A 406 -35.21 0.98 -16.00
CA GLN A 406 -33.82 1.44 -16.10
C GLN A 406 -32.89 0.32 -16.59
N LEU A 407 -33.00 -0.88 -16.01
CA LEU A 407 -32.20 -2.03 -16.42
C LEU A 407 -32.47 -2.45 -17.88
N ALA A 408 -33.74 -2.43 -18.32
CA ALA A 408 -34.13 -2.76 -19.69
C ALA A 408 -33.69 -1.68 -20.70
N ALA A 409 -33.72 -0.41 -20.31
CA ALA A 409 -33.35 0.73 -21.16
C ALA A 409 -31.82 0.92 -21.30
N ASN A 410 -31.03 0.30 -20.43
CA ASN A 410 -29.58 0.49 -20.42
C ASN A 410 -28.92 0.04 -21.75
N PRO A 411 -28.13 0.92 -22.40
CA PRO A 411 -27.55 0.65 -23.72
C PRO A 411 -26.29 -0.23 -23.68
N VAL A 412 -25.66 -0.41 -22.53
CA VAL A 412 -24.42 -1.18 -22.36
C VAL A 412 -24.75 -2.61 -21.93
N ARG A 413 -24.84 -3.48 -22.95
CA ARG A 413 -25.29 -4.87 -22.80
C ARG A 413 -24.27 -5.84 -23.36
N ILE A 414 -23.93 -6.86 -22.58
CA ILE A 414 -22.98 -7.90 -22.94
C ILE A 414 -23.75 -9.20 -23.19
N PRO A 415 -23.79 -9.72 -24.44
CA PRO A 415 -24.47 -10.97 -24.70
C PRO A 415 -23.88 -12.13 -23.90
N ALA A 416 -24.72 -12.91 -23.23
CA ALA A 416 -24.27 -14.05 -22.42
C ALA A 416 -23.48 -15.10 -23.23
N ALA A 417 -23.76 -15.23 -24.53
CA ALA A 417 -23.00 -16.12 -25.43
C ALA A 417 -21.53 -15.67 -25.60
N ASP A 418 -21.28 -14.37 -25.63
CA ASP A 418 -19.93 -13.81 -25.76
C ASP A 418 -19.16 -13.94 -24.45
N TYR A 419 -19.82 -13.67 -23.34
CA TYR A 419 -19.26 -13.88 -22.02
C TYR A 419 -18.90 -15.36 -21.79
N ARG A 420 -19.81 -16.31 -22.03
CA ARG A 420 -19.56 -17.75 -21.86
C ARG A 420 -18.36 -18.24 -22.67
N ARG A 421 -18.20 -17.76 -23.90
CA ARG A 421 -17.08 -18.13 -24.77
C ARG A 421 -15.74 -17.67 -24.21
N TRP A 422 -15.68 -16.47 -23.64
CA TRP A 422 -14.47 -15.98 -22.96
C TRP A 422 -14.27 -16.68 -21.61
N PHE A 423 -15.32 -16.82 -20.81
CA PHE A 423 -15.23 -17.45 -19.49
C PHE A 423 -14.65 -18.87 -19.61
N ALA A 424 -15.01 -19.62 -20.66
CA ALA A 424 -14.46 -20.95 -20.94
C ALA A 424 -12.94 -20.99 -21.23
N THR A 425 -12.27 -19.86 -21.46
CA THR A 425 -10.82 -19.79 -21.63
C THR A 425 -10.07 -19.58 -20.32
N LEU A 426 -10.76 -19.24 -19.23
CA LEU A 426 -10.16 -19.04 -17.91
C LEU A 426 -9.72 -20.40 -17.31
N PRO A 427 -8.71 -20.40 -16.42
CA PRO A 427 -8.30 -21.59 -15.71
C PRO A 427 -9.48 -22.26 -14.99
N GLU A 428 -9.47 -23.59 -14.96
CA GLU A 428 -10.53 -24.40 -14.34
C GLU A 428 -10.75 -24.02 -12.87
N GLU A 429 -9.68 -23.86 -12.10
CA GLU A 429 -9.71 -23.41 -10.69
C GLU A 429 -10.56 -22.15 -10.48
N LEU A 430 -10.34 -21.10 -11.27
CA LEU A 430 -11.11 -19.86 -11.16
C LEU A 430 -12.56 -20.06 -11.61
N ARG A 431 -12.78 -20.85 -12.68
CA ARG A 431 -14.14 -21.11 -13.18
C ARG A 431 -14.97 -21.86 -12.15
N GLU A 432 -14.40 -22.90 -11.53
CA GLU A 432 -15.06 -23.70 -10.50
C GLU A 432 -15.41 -22.84 -9.28
N ALA A 433 -14.47 -22.02 -8.79
CA ALA A 433 -14.73 -21.11 -7.67
C ALA A 433 -15.87 -20.13 -7.98
N VAL A 434 -15.87 -19.52 -9.18
CA VAL A 434 -16.93 -18.60 -9.61
C VAL A 434 -18.27 -19.33 -9.74
N GLU A 435 -18.30 -20.51 -10.37
CA GLU A 435 -19.54 -21.26 -10.61
C GLU A 435 -20.14 -21.82 -9.32
N GLU A 436 -19.31 -22.16 -8.32
CA GLU A 436 -19.75 -22.58 -7.00
C GLU A 436 -20.56 -21.48 -6.28
N HIS A 437 -20.09 -20.24 -6.35
CA HIS A 437 -20.69 -19.11 -5.63
C HIS A 437 -21.78 -18.38 -6.44
N TRP A 438 -21.64 -18.35 -7.76
CA TRP A 438 -22.46 -17.50 -8.64
C TRP A 438 -23.29 -18.28 -9.66
N GLY A 439 -23.25 -19.61 -9.59
CA GLY A 439 -23.92 -20.50 -10.55
C GLY A 439 -23.21 -20.53 -11.90
N PRO A 440 -23.76 -21.25 -12.91
CA PRO A 440 -23.16 -21.30 -14.23
C PRO A 440 -23.25 -19.95 -14.96
N ALA A 441 -22.22 -19.63 -15.75
CA ALA A 441 -22.21 -18.43 -16.60
C ALA A 441 -23.49 -18.34 -17.48
N PRO A 442 -24.18 -17.18 -17.56
CA PRO A 442 -23.73 -15.84 -17.14
C PRO A 442 -24.10 -15.45 -15.68
N GLY A 443 -24.56 -16.38 -14.84
CA GLY A 443 -25.12 -16.07 -13.53
C GLY A 443 -26.49 -15.41 -13.59
N GLU A 444 -26.86 -14.71 -12.51
CA GLU A 444 -28.17 -14.04 -12.37
C GLU A 444 -28.07 -12.53 -12.08
N MET A 445 -26.92 -12.03 -11.61
CA MET A 445 -26.75 -10.61 -11.28
C MET A 445 -26.77 -9.73 -12.52
N PHE A 446 -27.66 -8.74 -12.52
CA PHE A 446 -27.86 -7.77 -13.59
C PHE A 446 -28.01 -8.43 -14.98
N VAL A 447 -28.67 -9.58 -15.04
CA VAL A 447 -28.97 -10.28 -16.31
C VAL A 447 -30.39 -9.97 -16.74
N ASP A 448 -30.55 -9.27 -17.85
CA ASP A 448 -31.85 -9.03 -18.46
C ASP A 448 -32.09 -10.00 -19.62
N ARG A 449 -33.28 -10.61 -19.63
CA ARG A 449 -33.73 -11.59 -20.64
C ARG A 449 -34.89 -11.07 -21.50
N SER A 450 -35.26 -9.80 -21.35
CA SER A 450 -36.39 -9.19 -22.06
C SER A 450 -36.19 -9.17 -23.57
N ALA A 451 -35.01 -8.74 -24.03
CA ALA A 451 -34.64 -8.65 -25.45
C ALA A 451 -33.94 -9.90 -25.99
N ASN A 452 -33.15 -10.59 -25.15
CA ASN A 452 -32.38 -11.78 -25.50
C ASN A 452 -32.73 -12.94 -24.54
N PRO A 453 -33.40 -14.01 -25.00
CA PRO A 453 -33.75 -15.14 -24.15
C PRO A 453 -32.53 -15.87 -23.54
N GLU A 454 -31.35 -15.76 -24.16
CA GLU A 454 -30.11 -16.31 -23.59
C GLU A 454 -29.50 -15.41 -22.48
N GLY A 455 -30.00 -14.18 -22.35
CA GLY A 455 -29.59 -13.18 -21.37
C GLY A 455 -28.53 -12.22 -21.90
N ASP A 456 -28.64 -10.96 -21.48
CA ASP A 456 -27.60 -9.95 -21.58
C ASP A 456 -27.20 -9.49 -20.18
N ILE A 457 -25.91 -9.41 -19.91
CA ILE A 457 -25.37 -8.82 -18.69
C ILE A 457 -25.33 -7.30 -18.89
N VAL A 458 -25.96 -6.55 -17.99
CA VAL A 458 -26.14 -5.09 -18.09
C VAL A 458 -25.14 -4.36 -17.20
N LEU A 459 -24.51 -3.29 -17.71
CA LEU A 459 -23.52 -2.49 -16.97
C LEU A 459 -24.03 -1.08 -16.70
N ALA A 460 -23.91 -0.60 -15.46
CA ALA A 460 -24.16 0.80 -15.10
C ALA A 460 -23.04 1.70 -15.66
N ALA A 461 -23.22 2.19 -16.88
CA ALA A 461 -22.20 2.92 -17.61
C ALA A 461 -22.79 3.90 -18.64
N LEU A 462 -22.08 5.00 -18.84
CA LEU A 462 -22.34 5.99 -19.88
C LEU A 462 -21.28 5.86 -20.99
N ARG A 463 -21.71 5.91 -22.25
CA ARG A 463 -20.81 5.80 -23.41
C ARG A 463 -20.95 7.01 -24.31
N PHE A 464 -19.84 7.70 -24.56
CA PHE A 464 -19.73 8.85 -25.44
C PHE A 464 -18.58 8.64 -26.43
N GLY A 465 -18.87 8.22 -27.66
CA GLY A 465 -17.84 8.00 -28.68
C GLY A 465 -16.73 7.04 -28.23
N ASN A 466 -15.54 7.58 -27.95
CA ASN A 466 -14.38 6.86 -27.44
C ASN A 466 -14.20 6.93 -25.92
N LEU A 467 -15.16 7.47 -25.16
CA LEU A 467 -15.20 7.47 -23.71
C LEU A 467 -16.26 6.51 -23.18
N LEU A 468 -15.90 5.75 -22.16
CA LEU A 468 -16.81 5.02 -21.29
C LEU A 468 -16.62 5.54 -19.86
N VAL A 469 -17.68 5.96 -19.19
CA VAL A 469 -17.65 6.27 -17.75
C VAL A 469 -18.51 5.24 -17.05
N LEU A 470 -17.99 4.60 -16.00
CA LEU A 470 -18.72 3.54 -15.31
C LEU A 470 -18.49 3.55 -13.80
N ILE A 471 -19.49 3.03 -13.09
CA ILE A 471 -19.37 2.66 -11.69
C ILE A 471 -18.68 1.29 -11.63
N GLN A 472 -17.71 1.13 -10.74
CA GLN A 472 -17.06 -0.16 -10.54
C GLN A 472 -18.11 -1.22 -10.14
N PRO A 473 -18.11 -2.42 -10.77
CA PRO A 473 -19.04 -3.48 -10.40
C PRO A 473 -18.96 -3.88 -8.92
N PRO A 474 -20.08 -4.30 -8.31
CA PRO A 474 -20.12 -4.71 -6.91
C PRO A 474 -19.24 -5.92 -6.63
N ARG A 475 -18.68 -5.96 -5.42
CA ARG A 475 -17.82 -7.05 -4.95
C ARG A 475 -18.58 -8.37 -4.74
N GLY A 476 -19.88 -8.32 -4.46
CA GLY A 476 -20.76 -9.49 -4.30
C GLY A 476 -21.28 -9.75 -2.87
N PHE A 477 -20.70 -9.14 -1.83
CA PHE A 477 -21.09 -9.41 -0.44
C PHE A 477 -22.51 -8.92 -0.10
N GLY A 478 -23.02 -7.88 -0.76
CA GLY A 478 -24.41 -7.43 -0.58
C GLY A 478 -25.42 -8.40 -1.18
N GLU A 479 -25.05 -9.08 -2.27
CA GLU A 479 -25.90 -10.06 -2.96
C GLU A 479 -25.84 -11.45 -2.31
N ASN A 480 -24.78 -11.73 -1.54
CA ASN A 480 -24.67 -12.93 -0.71
C ASN A 480 -24.19 -12.57 0.72
N PRO A 481 -25.09 -12.08 1.61
CA PRO A 481 -24.72 -11.74 2.99
C PRO A 481 -24.19 -12.94 3.80
N ILE A 482 -24.61 -14.17 3.47
CA ILE A 482 -24.12 -15.39 4.11
C ILE A 482 -22.60 -15.54 3.91
N ALA A 483 -22.07 -15.11 2.77
CA ALA A 483 -20.63 -15.14 2.49
C ALA A 483 -19.83 -14.24 3.45
N ILE A 484 -20.44 -13.22 4.07
CA ILE A 484 -19.76 -12.37 5.07
C ILE A 484 -19.37 -13.21 6.30
N TYR A 485 -20.17 -14.23 6.64
CA TYR A 485 -19.93 -15.11 7.79
C TYR A 485 -19.00 -16.29 7.50
N HIS A 486 -18.71 -16.60 6.23
CA HIS A 486 -18.06 -17.87 5.87
C HIS A 486 -16.92 -17.74 4.85
N ASP A 487 -17.04 -16.81 3.90
CA ASP A 487 -16.28 -16.84 2.65
C ASP A 487 -15.56 -15.50 2.38
N PRO A 488 -14.49 -15.17 3.15
CA PRO A 488 -13.67 -13.98 2.89
C PRO A 488 -12.99 -14.03 1.51
N ASP A 489 -12.89 -15.21 0.91
CA ASP A 489 -12.37 -15.51 -0.41
C ASP A 489 -13.43 -15.51 -1.53
N LEU A 490 -14.62 -14.97 -1.29
CA LEU A 490 -15.70 -14.85 -2.28
C LEU A 490 -15.15 -14.43 -3.66
N PRO A 491 -15.24 -15.21 -4.75
CA PRO A 491 -14.66 -14.83 -6.03
C PRO A 491 -15.42 -13.68 -6.70
N PRO A 492 -14.83 -12.96 -7.67
CA PRO A 492 -15.58 -11.99 -8.47
C PRO A 492 -16.74 -12.66 -9.20
N SER A 493 -17.85 -11.95 -9.33
CA SER A 493 -19.03 -12.49 -10.00
C SER A 493 -18.91 -12.52 -11.52
N HIS A 494 -19.85 -13.22 -12.16
CA HIS A 494 -19.95 -13.18 -13.62
C HIS A 494 -20.16 -11.76 -14.17
N HIS A 495 -20.96 -10.93 -13.49
CA HIS A 495 -21.17 -9.52 -13.85
C HIS A 495 -19.87 -8.72 -13.78
N TYR A 496 -19.13 -8.87 -12.68
CA TYR A 496 -17.84 -8.23 -12.47
C TYR A 496 -16.84 -8.58 -13.59
N LEU A 497 -16.66 -9.88 -13.84
CA LEU A 497 -15.74 -10.38 -14.86
C LEU A 497 -16.16 -9.96 -16.28
N ALA A 498 -17.46 -9.98 -16.56
CA ALA A 498 -17.99 -9.57 -17.86
C ALA A 498 -17.70 -8.10 -18.14
N ALA A 499 -17.85 -7.23 -17.14
CA ALA A 499 -17.61 -5.79 -17.26
C ALA A 499 -16.18 -5.51 -17.74
N TYR A 500 -15.17 -5.95 -16.99
CA TYR A 500 -13.77 -5.69 -17.32
C TYR A 500 -13.33 -6.38 -18.61
N ARG A 501 -13.81 -7.61 -18.87
CA ARG A 501 -13.59 -8.27 -20.16
C ARG A 501 -14.15 -7.44 -21.31
N TRP A 502 -15.37 -6.92 -21.19
CA TRP A 502 -16.01 -6.18 -22.27
C TRP A 502 -15.32 -4.85 -22.54
N ILE A 503 -14.84 -4.17 -21.49
CA ILE A 503 -14.02 -2.97 -21.60
C ILE A 503 -12.77 -3.25 -22.44
N ALA A 504 -12.04 -4.32 -22.11
CA ALA A 504 -10.77 -4.67 -22.75
C ALA A 504 -10.92 -5.33 -24.13
N ALA A 505 -12.04 -5.99 -24.40
CA ALA A 505 -12.28 -6.76 -25.62
C ALA A 505 -12.36 -5.84 -26.86
N PRO A 506 -11.73 -6.20 -27.99
CA PRO A 506 -11.77 -5.40 -29.21
C PRO A 506 -13.20 -5.16 -29.73
N THR A 507 -13.42 -4.02 -30.38
CA THR A 507 -14.72 -3.67 -31.01
C THR A 507 -15.20 -4.72 -32.02
N ARG A 508 -14.28 -5.35 -32.77
CA ARG A 508 -14.58 -6.45 -33.69
C ARG A 508 -15.10 -7.73 -33.02
N GLU A 509 -14.91 -7.86 -31.70
CA GLU A 509 -15.39 -8.97 -30.87
C GLU A 509 -16.56 -8.56 -29.96
N GLY A 510 -17.18 -7.41 -30.25
CA GLY A 510 -18.34 -6.88 -29.51
C GLY A 510 -18.00 -6.15 -28.21
N GLY A 511 -16.72 -5.92 -27.91
CA GLY A 511 -16.28 -5.14 -26.75
C GLY A 511 -16.21 -3.63 -27.00
N PHE A 512 -15.88 -2.87 -25.96
CA PHE A 512 -15.62 -1.43 -26.07
C PHE A 512 -14.26 -1.15 -26.73
N GLY A 513 -13.27 -1.98 -26.45
CA GLY A 513 -11.91 -1.89 -26.99
C GLY A 513 -11.12 -0.75 -26.39
N ALA A 514 -11.16 -0.59 -25.06
CA ALA A 514 -10.35 0.41 -24.36
C ALA A 514 -8.86 0.22 -24.65
N ASP A 515 -8.19 1.33 -24.95
CA ASP A 515 -6.73 1.39 -25.08
C ASP A 515 -6.08 1.54 -23.71
N ALA A 516 -6.72 2.28 -22.80
CA ALA A 516 -6.34 2.43 -21.40
C ALA A 516 -7.57 2.64 -20.51
N MET A 517 -7.40 2.37 -19.22
CA MET A 517 -8.38 2.63 -18.17
C MET A 517 -7.80 3.64 -17.17
N VAL A 518 -8.64 4.57 -16.73
CA VAL A 518 -8.36 5.46 -15.61
C VAL A 518 -9.27 5.07 -14.46
N HIS A 519 -8.71 4.72 -13.30
CA HIS A 519 -9.47 4.50 -12.08
C HIS A 519 -9.26 5.71 -11.17
N LEU A 520 -10.32 6.43 -10.81
CA LEU A 520 -10.19 7.76 -10.22
C LEU A 520 -10.32 7.74 -8.69
N GLY A 521 -9.18 7.84 -7.99
CA GLY A 521 -9.09 8.01 -6.53
C GLY A 521 -8.96 6.70 -5.75
N LYS A 522 -8.32 6.78 -4.57
CA LYS A 522 -8.16 5.64 -3.65
C LYS A 522 -9.52 5.19 -3.11
N HIS A 523 -9.88 3.94 -3.20
CA HIS A 523 -9.35 2.92 -4.10
C HIS A 523 -10.54 2.18 -4.70
N GLY A 524 -10.31 1.24 -5.60
CA GLY A 524 -11.29 0.32 -6.13
C GLY A 524 -11.30 -0.97 -5.32
N ASN A 525 -11.97 -1.98 -5.85
CA ASN A 525 -11.99 -3.33 -5.29
C ASN A 525 -11.24 -4.37 -6.16
N LEU A 526 -10.71 -3.98 -7.33
CA LEU A 526 -10.09 -4.86 -8.33
C LEU A 526 -8.78 -5.46 -7.81
N GLU A 527 -7.91 -4.60 -7.28
CA GLU A 527 -6.63 -4.92 -6.67
C GLU A 527 -6.75 -5.70 -5.35
N TRP A 528 -7.97 -5.84 -4.83
CA TRP A 528 -8.29 -6.56 -3.60
C TRP A 528 -9.07 -7.86 -3.83
N LEU A 529 -9.30 -8.25 -5.09
CA LEU A 529 -9.95 -9.53 -5.40
C LEU A 529 -9.08 -10.72 -4.93
N PRO A 530 -9.70 -11.89 -4.64
CA PRO A 530 -8.97 -13.06 -4.20
C PRO A 530 -7.91 -13.52 -5.21
N GLY A 531 -6.78 -14.00 -4.69
CA GLY A 531 -5.66 -14.50 -5.45
C GLY A 531 -4.33 -14.22 -4.75
N LYS A 532 -3.21 -14.54 -5.40
CA LYS A 532 -1.88 -14.42 -4.79
C LYS A 532 -1.57 -12.99 -4.31
N ASN A 533 -0.77 -12.87 -3.25
CA ASN A 533 -0.39 -11.60 -2.62
C ASN A 533 0.33 -10.67 -3.62
N ALA A 534 1.29 -11.23 -4.35
CA ALA A 534 1.94 -10.60 -5.50
C ALA A 534 2.38 -11.67 -6.51
N GLY A 535 2.77 -11.25 -7.72
CA GLY A 535 3.18 -12.18 -8.77
C GLY A 535 2.03 -13.09 -9.23
N LEU A 536 0.96 -12.46 -9.74
CA LEU A 536 -0.32 -13.10 -10.00
C LEU A 536 -0.26 -14.23 -11.04
N SER A 537 -1.08 -15.26 -10.81
CA SER A 537 -1.37 -16.34 -11.74
C SER A 537 -2.59 -16.04 -12.62
N ALA A 538 -2.81 -16.84 -13.65
CA ALA A 538 -3.99 -16.75 -14.51
C ALA A 538 -5.31 -17.00 -13.77
N ALA A 539 -5.25 -17.67 -12.61
CA ALA A 539 -6.41 -17.98 -11.78
C ALA A 539 -6.73 -16.87 -10.77
N CYS A 540 -5.86 -15.87 -10.63
CA CYS A 540 -6.09 -14.74 -9.73
C CYS A 540 -7.20 -13.83 -10.29
N GLY A 541 -8.16 -13.45 -9.45
CA GLY A 541 -9.26 -12.56 -9.84
C GLY A 541 -8.82 -11.25 -10.52
N PRO A 542 -7.81 -10.53 -9.99
CA PRO A 542 -7.35 -9.29 -10.63
C PRO A 542 -6.74 -9.51 -12.03
N ASP A 543 -5.99 -10.60 -12.25
CA ASP A 543 -5.39 -10.93 -13.55
C ASP A 543 -6.46 -11.27 -14.60
N ALA A 544 -7.46 -12.06 -14.20
CA ALA A 544 -8.57 -12.44 -15.07
C ALA A 544 -9.45 -11.24 -15.46
N ALA A 545 -9.68 -10.31 -14.53
CA ALA A 545 -10.48 -9.12 -14.78
C ALA A 545 -9.73 -8.10 -15.66
N LEU A 546 -8.55 -7.62 -15.22
CA LEU A 546 -7.86 -6.52 -15.90
C LEU A 546 -7.13 -6.96 -17.18
N GLY A 547 -6.57 -8.17 -17.17
CA GLY A 547 -5.80 -8.70 -18.28
C GLY A 547 -4.60 -7.83 -18.65
N ASP A 548 -4.52 -7.43 -19.91
CA ASP A 548 -3.38 -6.64 -20.45
C ASP A 548 -3.64 -5.13 -20.46
N LEU A 549 -4.78 -4.68 -19.96
CA LEU A 549 -5.22 -3.29 -20.10
C LEU A 549 -4.34 -2.35 -19.25
N PRO A 550 -3.70 -1.32 -19.83
CA PRO A 550 -3.00 -0.29 -19.08
C PRO A 550 -3.94 0.42 -18.12
N LEU A 551 -3.56 0.48 -16.84
CA LEU A 551 -4.32 1.13 -15.79
C LEU A 551 -3.55 2.36 -15.29
N VAL A 552 -4.10 3.55 -15.50
CA VAL A 552 -3.63 4.81 -14.92
C VAL A 552 -4.49 5.12 -13.70
N TYR A 553 -3.86 5.46 -12.57
CA TYR A 553 -4.56 5.47 -11.30
C TYR A 553 -4.18 6.69 -10.46
N PRO A 554 -4.95 7.79 -10.55
CA PRO A 554 -4.82 8.89 -9.60
C PRO A 554 -5.03 8.42 -8.16
N PHE A 555 -4.03 8.63 -7.31
CA PHE A 555 -3.99 8.02 -5.96
C PHE A 555 -3.49 8.99 -4.89
N LEU A 556 -3.99 8.93 -3.67
CA LEU A 556 -3.59 9.88 -2.62
C LEU A 556 -2.13 9.64 -2.16
N VAL A 557 -1.30 10.70 -2.14
CA VAL A 557 0.15 10.62 -1.84
C VAL A 557 0.48 10.06 -0.45
N ASN A 558 -0.38 10.30 0.55
CA ASN A 558 -0.18 9.79 1.90
C ASN A 558 -0.78 8.42 2.15
N ASP A 559 -1.31 7.71 1.14
CA ASP A 559 -1.86 6.36 1.27
C ASP A 559 -1.03 5.31 0.51
N PRO A 560 0.24 5.12 0.93
CA PRO A 560 1.20 4.32 0.20
C PRO A 560 0.86 2.84 0.14
N GLY A 561 0.19 2.29 1.16
CA GLY A 561 -0.08 0.87 1.23
C GLY A 561 -1.04 0.41 0.14
N GLU A 562 -2.17 1.08 0.06
CA GLU A 562 -3.24 0.78 -0.88
C GLU A 562 -2.82 1.04 -2.32
N GLY A 563 -2.09 2.13 -2.59
CA GLY A 563 -1.55 2.38 -3.93
C GLY A 563 -0.48 1.34 -4.32
N THR A 564 0.36 0.91 -3.39
CA THR A 564 1.31 -0.17 -3.62
C THR A 564 0.60 -1.49 -3.96
N GLN A 565 -0.55 -1.77 -3.35
CA GLN A 565 -1.35 -2.94 -3.71
C GLN A 565 -1.82 -2.88 -5.18
N ALA A 566 -2.28 -1.70 -5.62
CA ALA A 566 -2.65 -1.48 -7.02
C ALA A 566 -1.46 -1.68 -7.97
N LYS A 567 -0.27 -1.17 -7.62
CA LYS A 567 0.96 -1.38 -8.42
C LYS A 567 1.30 -2.86 -8.60
N ARG A 568 1.15 -3.65 -7.53
CA ARG A 568 1.65 -5.04 -7.46
C ARG A 568 0.66 -6.09 -7.95
N ARG A 569 -0.65 -5.82 -7.88
CA ARG A 569 -1.70 -6.79 -8.25
C ARG A 569 -2.42 -6.42 -9.55
N VAL A 570 -2.36 -5.17 -10.00
CA VAL A 570 -3.08 -4.72 -11.20
C VAL A 570 -2.25 -3.81 -12.10
N HIS A 571 -0.92 -3.97 -12.04
CA HIS A 571 0.08 -3.27 -12.87
C HIS A 571 -0.20 -1.78 -13.08
N ALA A 572 -0.70 -1.12 -12.02
CA ALA A 572 -1.13 0.26 -12.08
C ALA A 572 0.05 1.23 -12.28
N THR A 573 -0.14 2.19 -13.17
CA THR A 573 0.67 3.41 -13.24
C THR A 573 0.01 4.44 -12.33
N LEU A 574 0.52 4.57 -11.10
CA LEU A 574 -0.01 5.59 -10.20
C LEU A 574 0.36 6.98 -10.70
N VAL A 575 -0.52 7.94 -10.49
CA VAL A 575 -0.24 9.36 -10.58
C VAL A 575 -0.72 9.96 -9.29
N ASP A 576 0.17 10.10 -8.33
CA ASP A 576 -0.23 10.52 -7.00
C ASP A 576 -0.82 11.93 -7.00
N HIS A 577 -1.72 12.21 -6.07
CA HIS A 577 -2.36 13.50 -5.92
C HIS A 577 -2.23 14.03 -4.50
N LEU A 578 -2.34 15.36 -4.38
CA LEU A 578 -2.17 16.08 -3.14
C LEU A 578 -3.24 15.68 -2.12
N VAL A 579 -2.86 15.83 -0.85
CA VAL A 579 -3.78 15.78 0.29
C VAL A 579 -4.82 16.92 0.16
N PRO A 580 -6.02 16.77 0.76
CA PRO A 580 -7.00 17.85 0.81
C PRO A 580 -6.43 19.11 1.47
N PRO A 581 -7.00 20.30 1.20
CA PRO A 581 -6.63 21.52 1.92
C PRO A 581 -6.84 21.30 3.42
N MET A 582 -5.85 21.69 4.22
CA MET A 582 -5.85 21.53 5.68
C MET A 582 -5.96 22.88 6.35
N ALA A 583 -6.68 22.96 7.47
CA ALA A 583 -6.73 24.14 8.32
C ALA A 583 -6.85 23.75 9.80
N ARG A 584 -6.60 24.74 10.67
CA ARG A 584 -6.88 24.63 12.10
C ARG A 584 -8.39 24.55 12.36
N ALA A 585 -8.81 23.68 13.28
CA ALA A 585 -10.21 23.44 13.59
C ALA A 585 -10.92 24.67 14.18
N GLU A 586 -10.22 25.47 14.97
CA GLU A 586 -10.74 26.63 15.71
C GLU A 586 -11.83 26.30 16.74
N SER A 587 -12.14 27.25 17.62
CA SER A 587 -13.23 27.15 18.59
C SER A 587 -14.54 27.72 18.02
N TYR A 588 -15.68 27.14 18.43
CA TYR A 588 -17.01 27.59 18.02
C TYR A 588 -18.04 27.33 19.14
N GLY A 589 -19.21 27.97 19.04
CA GLY A 589 -20.33 27.72 19.95
C GLY A 589 -19.93 27.77 21.43
N ASP A 590 -20.28 26.71 22.17
CA ASP A 590 -19.95 26.56 23.59
C ASP A 590 -18.46 26.45 23.91
N ILE A 591 -17.65 25.89 23.00
CA ILE A 591 -16.20 25.77 23.18
C ILE A 591 -15.56 27.16 23.20
N ALA A 592 -15.97 28.06 22.30
CA ALA A 592 -15.52 29.44 22.29
C ALA A 592 -16.03 30.25 23.51
N ARG A 593 -17.24 29.93 24.01
CA ARG A 593 -17.75 30.52 25.26
C ARG A 593 -16.93 30.06 26.46
N LEU A 594 -16.52 28.79 26.50
CA LEU A 594 -15.72 28.24 27.59
C LEU A 594 -14.33 28.88 27.63
N GLU A 595 -13.70 29.04 26.48
CA GLU A 595 -12.44 29.80 26.33
C GLU A 595 -12.53 31.20 26.97
N GLN A 596 -13.59 31.96 26.66
CA GLN A 596 -13.80 33.28 27.26
C GLN A 596 -13.96 33.25 28.79
N LEU A 597 -14.61 32.21 29.33
CA LEU A 597 -14.76 32.04 30.77
C LEU A 597 -13.45 31.63 31.45
N LEU A 598 -12.57 30.89 30.77
CA LEU A 598 -11.23 30.57 31.30
C LEU A 598 -10.35 31.83 31.37
N ASP A 599 -10.41 32.70 30.36
CA ASP A 599 -9.73 34.00 30.39
C ASP A 599 -10.25 34.89 31.53
N GLU A 600 -11.58 34.96 31.69
CA GLU A 600 -12.19 35.70 32.79
C GLU A 600 -11.80 35.12 34.15
N HIS A 601 -11.74 33.78 34.27
CA HIS A 601 -11.25 33.10 35.47
C HIS A 601 -9.81 33.51 35.80
N ALA A 602 -8.90 33.49 34.83
CA ALA A 602 -7.51 33.90 35.02
C ALA A 602 -7.40 35.37 35.47
N GLN A 603 -8.20 36.27 34.89
CA GLN A 603 -8.24 37.69 35.29
C GLN A 603 -8.78 37.86 36.71
N ILE A 604 -9.86 37.16 37.07
CA ILE A 604 -10.47 37.20 38.40
C ILE A 604 -9.50 36.64 39.45
N ALA A 605 -8.81 35.54 39.15
CA ALA A 605 -7.80 34.95 40.03
C ALA A 605 -6.69 35.94 40.38
N ALA A 606 -6.27 36.79 39.43
CA ALA A 606 -5.24 37.79 39.64
C ALA A 606 -5.75 39.07 40.33
N MET A 607 -7.00 39.49 40.06
CA MET A 607 -7.49 40.84 40.40
C MET A 607 -8.55 40.87 41.52
N ASP A 608 -9.42 39.87 41.62
CA ASP A 608 -10.53 39.82 42.58
C ASP A 608 -10.89 38.39 43.02
N PRO A 609 -10.01 37.70 43.79
CA PRO A 609 -10.20 36.29 44.14
C PRO A 609 -11.51 35.97 44.87
N ALA A 610 -12.16 36.96 45.49
CA ALA A 610 -13.45 36.79 46.15
C ALA A 610 -14.59 36.39 45.19
N LYS A 611 -14.41 36.60 43.87
CA LYS A 611 -15.36 36.21 42.83
C LYS A 611 -15.10 34.84 42.20
N LEU A 612 -13.99 34.16 42.54
CA LEU A 612 -13.65 32.85 41.98
C LEU A 612 -14.80 31.82 42.08
N PRO A 613 -15.51 31.67 43.22
CA PRO A 613 -16.61 30.71 43.30
C PRO A 613 -17.73 30.96 42.28
N ALA A 614 -17.97 32.21 41.90
CA ALA A 614 -19.03 32.56 40.95
C ALA A 614 -18.65 32.23 39.51
N ILE A 615 -17.39 32.48 39.10
CA ILE A 615 -16.91 32.13 37.76
C ILE A 615 -16.73 30.61 37.62
N ARG A 616 -16.26 29.90 38.66
CA ARG A 616 -16.19 28.43 38.68
C ARG A 616 -17.57 27.79 38.50
N ALA A 617 -18.60 28.34 39.17
CA ALA A 617 -19.98 27.87 38.98
C ALA A 617 -20.50 28.09 37.54
N GLN A 618 -20.13 29.21 36.91
CA GLN A 618 -20.49 29.47 35.50
C GLN A 618 -19.78 28.51 34.55
N ILE A 619 -18.47 28.30 34.72
CA ILE A 619 -17.69 27.34 33.93
C ILE A 619 -18.29 25.95 34.06
N TRP A 620 -18.56 25.49 35.29
CA TRP A 620 -19.16 24.17 35.50
C TRP A 620 -20.55 24.04 34.86
N THR A 621 -21.40 25.07 34.99
CA THR A 621 -22.72 25.09 34.36
C THR A 621 -22.61 24.97 32.84
N LEU A 622 -21.64 25.65 32.23
CA LEU A 622 -21.39 25.56 30.79
C LEU A 622 -20.87 24.17 30.38
N ILE A 623 -19.94 23.60 31.14
CA ILE A 623 -19.39 22.26 30.90
C ILE A 623 -20.51 21.22 30.89
N GLN A 624 -21.42 21.24 31.88
CA GLN A 624 -22.57 20.33 31.92
C GLN A 624 -23.55 20.59 30.77
N ALA A 625 -23.85 21.85 30.47
CA ALA A 625 -24.77 22.21 29.40
C ALA A 625 -24.26 21.79 28.01
N ALA A 626 -22.94 21.86 27.79
CA ALA A 626 -22.27 21.49 26.55
C ALA A 626 -21.88 19.99 26.49
N ARG A 627 -22.19 19.23 27.54
CA ARG A 627 -21.82 17.82 27.73
C ARG A 627 -20.31 17.56 27.72
N LEU A 628 -19.51 18.56 28.08
CA LEU A 628 -18.04 18.46 28.16
C LEU A 628 -17.58 17.66 29.39
N ASP A 629 -18.45 17.47 30.37
CA ASP A 629 -18.25 16.53 31.47
C ASP A 629 -18.03 15.10 30.96
N HIS A 630 -18.73 14.69 29.90
CA HIS A 630 -18.49 13.41 29.22
C HIS A 630 -17.10 13.37 28.56
N ASP A 631 -16.75 14.39 27.77
CA ASP A 631 -15.45 14.48 27.08
C ASP A 631 -14.25 14.40 28.03
N LEU A 632 -14.39 15.01 29.20
CA LEU A 632 -13.34 15.14 30.21
C LEU A 632 -13.39 14.01 31.25
N GLY A 633 -14.33 13.06 31.14
CA GLY A 633 -14.46 11.92 32.05
C GLY A 633 -14.83 12.32 33.49
N LEU A 634 -15.74 13.29 33.66
CA LEU A 634 -16.12 13.83 34.97
C LEU A 634 -17.51 13.37 35.39
N ASP A 635 -17.59 12.59 36.47
CA ASP A 635 -18.88 12.19 37.07
C ASP A 635 -19.48 13.28 37.97
N ASP A 636 -18.63 14.02 38.70
CA ASP A 636 -19.01 15.01 39.69
C ASP A 636 -18.18 16.29 39.55
N ARG A 637 -18.72 17.41 40.02
CA ARG A 637 -17.99 18.68 40.09
C ARG A 637 -16.79 18.53 41.04
N PRO A 638 -15.56 18.92 40.63
CA PRO A 638 -14.42 19.01 41.54
C PRO A 638 -14.68 19.95 42.71
N ASP A 639 -14.04 19.69 43.85
CA ASP A 639 -14.07 20.62 44.97
C ASP A 639 -13.32 21.92 44.64
N ASP A 640 -13.55 22.98 45.42
CA ASP A 640 -12.98 24.29 45.10
C ASP A 640 -11.45 24.33 45.18
N ASP A 641 -10.81 23.39 45.90
CA ASP A 641 -9.35 23.28 45.98
C ASP A 641 -8.78 22.54 44.75
N GLY A 642 -9.48 21.54 44.21
CA GLY A 642 -9.10 20.82 42.98
C GLY A 642 -9.61 21.45 41.68
N PHE A 643 -10.48 22.46 41.73
CA PHE A 643 -11.08 23.07 40.54
C PHE A 643 -10.04 23.77 39.65
N ASP A 644 -9.01 24.39 40.23
CA ASP A 644 -7.98 25.08 39.44
C ASP A 644 -7.09 24.08 38.67
N ASP A 645 -6.72 22.96 39.29
CA ASP A 645 -6.00 21.87 38.61
C ASP A 645 -6.87 21.24 37.50
N PHE A 646 -8.17 21.11 37.77
CA PHE A 646 -9.14 20.70 36.75
C PHE A 646 -9.16 21.66 35.55
N LEU A 647 -9.13 22.98 35.77
CA LEU A 647 -9.10 23.94 34.67
C LEU A 647 -7.82 23.83 33.82
N LEU A 648 -6.70 23.37 34.37
CA LEU A 648 -5.50 23.08 33.57
C LEU A 648 -5.72 21.91 32.61
N HIS A 649 -6.47 20.88 33.03
CA HIS A 649 -6.87 19.79 32.14
C HIS A 649 -7.81 20.28 31.03
N VAL A 650 -8.79 21.13 31.37
CA VAL A 650 -9.70 21.76 30.40
C VAL A 650 -8.94 22.63 29.39
N ASP A 651 -7.97 23.43 29.84
CA ASP A 651 -7.13 24.27 28.98
C ASP A 651 -6.36 23.41 27.95
N GLY A 652 -5.73 22.32 28.40
CA GLY A 652 -5.03 21.38 27.52
C GLY A 652 -5.97 20.72 26.51
N TRP A 653 -7.14 20.27 26.94
CA TRP A 653 -8.14 19.68 26.04
C TRP A 653 -8.66 20.69 24.99
N LEU A 654 -8.98 21.92 25.41
CA LEU A 654 -9.42 23.00 24.50
C LEU A 654 -8.34 23.35 23.48
N CYS A 655 -7.09 23.48 23.94
CA CYS A 655 -5.93 23.72 23.10
C CYS A 655 -5.83 22.65 22.01
N GLU A 656 -5.97 21.38 22.36
CA GLU A 656 -5.86 20.28 21.40
C GLU A 656 -7.01 20.18 20.40
N VAL A 657 -8.24 20.46 20.83
CA VAL A 657 -9.42 20.45 19.95
C VAL A 657 -9.35 21.63 18.99
N LYS A 658 -9.05 22.84 19.51
CA LYS A 658 -8.92 24.06 18.71
C LYS A 658 -7.77 23.97 17.71
N ASP A 659 -6.61 23.46 18.17
CA ASP A 659 -5.39 23.43 17.37
C ASP A 659 -5.29 22.21 16.43
N ALA A 660 -6.24 21.28 16.48
CA ALA A 660 -6.29 20.13 15.57
C ALA A 660 -6.26 20.59 14.10
N GLN A 661 -5.45 19.91 13.29
CA GLN A 661 -5.48 20.08 11.84
C GLN A 661 -6.59 19.18 11.28
N ILE A 662 -7.54 19.80 10.59
CA ILE A 662 -8.66 19.13 9.93
C ILE A 662 -8.68 19.52 8.45
N ARG A 663 -9.43 18.76 7.66
CA ARG A 663 -9.67 19.07 6.25
C ARG A 663 -10.59 20.28 6.13
N ASP A 664 -10.20 21.27 5.33
CA ASP A 664 -11.00 22.46 4.96
C ASP A 664 -11.45 22.36 3.49
N GLY A 665 -11.82 21.15 3.06
CA GLY A 665 -12.31 20.85 1.72
C GLY A 665 -11.80 19.51 1.20
N LEU A 666 -11.94 19.30 -0.10
CA LEU A 666 -11.45 18.14 -0.82
C LEU A 666 -10.48 18.59 -1.94
N HIS A 667 -9.51 17.74 -2.26
CA HIS A 667 -8.61 17.98 -3.38
C HIS A 667 -9.34 17.83 -4.72
N VAL A 668 -8.95 18.61 -5.73
CA VAL A 668 -9.41 18.45 -7.12
C VAL A 668 -8.17 18.20 -7.98
N LEU A 669 -8.16 17.10 -8.72
CA LEU A 669 -6.98 16.66 -9.49
C LEU A 669 -6.43 17.77 -10.40
N GLY A 670 -5.14 18.07 -10.28
CA GLY A 670 -4.42 19.12 -11.01
C GLY A 670 -4.64 20.55 -10.49
N LYS A 671 -5.39 20.74 -9.40
CA LYS A 671 -5.64 22.06 -8.80
C LYS A 671 -4.69 22.31 -7.65
N ALA A 672 -3.62 23.06 -7.91
CA ALA A 672 -2.73 23.52 -6.85
C ALA A 672 -3.46 24.42 -5.84
N PRO A 673 -3.12 24.35 -4.53
CA PRO A 673 -3.69 25.22 -3.52
C PRO A 673 -3.30 26.67 -3.77
N ALA A 674 -4.24 27.60 -3.55
CA ALA A 674 -4.04 29.02 -3.80
C ALA A 674 -4.59 29.88 -2.65
N ALA A 675 -4.04 31.09 -2.50
CA ALA A 675 -4.45 32.06 -1.48
C ALA A 675 -4.54 31.43 -0.07
N THR A 676 -5.69 31.54 0.59
CA THR A 676 -5.90 31.05 1.96
C THR A 676 -5.64 29.54 2.10
N ASP A 677 -6.01 28.72 1.12
CA ASP A 677 -5.77 27.27 1.17
C ASP A 677 -4.26 26.96 1.14
N ARG A 678 -3.50 27.72 0.35
CA ARG A 678 -2.03 27.61 0.30
C ARG A 678 -1.39 28.03 1.62
N VAL A 679 -1.81 29.17 2.17
CA VAL A 679 -1.32 29.66 3.46
C VAL A 679 -1.59 28.65 4.58
N ASN A 680 -2.82 28.12 4.65
CA ASN A 680 -3.18 27.13 5.68
C ASN A 680 -2.42 25.82 5.52
N LEU A 681 -2.29 25.31 4.29
CA LEU A 681 -1.55 24.07 4.05
C LEU A 681 -0.04 24.23 4.34
N VAL A 682 0.56 25.37 3.96
CA VAL A 682 1.96 25.63 4.29
C VAL A 682 2.16 25.75 5.81
N LEU A 683 1.24 26.41 6.53
CA LEU A 683 1.28 26.44 8.00
C LEU A 683 1.21 25.03 8.60
N ALA A 684 0.32 24.18 8.08
CA ALA A 684 0.16 22.81 8.54
C ALA A 684 1.45 21.98 8.33
N ILE A 685 2.08 22.08 7.15
CA ILE A 685 3.35 21.41 6.83
C ILE A 685 4.48 21.91 7.74
N LEU A 686 4.59 23.24 7.90
CA LEU A 686 5.68 23.87 8.67
C LEU A 686 5.52 23.69 10.18
N ARG A 687 4.38 23.20 10.66
CA ARG A 687 4.17 22.93 12.09
C ARG A 687 5.04 21.77 12.60
N ALA A 688 5.27 20.75 11.76
CA ALA A 688 6.10 19.60 12.10
C ALA A 688 7.61 19.94 12.00
N ARG A 689 8.44 19.17 12.72
CA ARG A 689 9.89 19.17 12.50
C ARG A 689 10.18 18.55 11.13
N GLN A 690 11.00 19.22 10.32
CA GLN A 690 11.28 18.78 8.96
C GLN A 690 12.43 17.79 8.94
N ILE A 691 12.21 16.60 8.39
CA ILE A 691 13.26 15.61 8.13
C ILE A 691 13.63 15.75 6.65
N TRP A 692 14.81 16.31 6.37
CA TRP A 692 15.25 16.58 5.01
C TRP A 692 16.64 16.03 4.73
N GLY A 693 16.80 15.35 3.59
CA GLY A 693 18.08 14.77 3.15
C GLY A 693 18.70 13.79 4.15
N GLY A 694 17.86 13.15 4.98
CA GLY A 694 18.28 12.19 6.01
C GLY A 694 19.20 12.72 7.11
N THR A 695 19.49 14.03 7.16
CA THR A 695 20.52 14.62 8.05
C THR A 695 20.18 16.01 8.59
N GLN A 696 19.32 16.78 7.91
CA GLN A 696 18.91 18.11 8.36
C GLN A 696 17.57 18.02 9.09
N ALA A 697 17.55 18.49 10.34
CA ALA A 697 16.33 18.70 11.11
C ALA A 697 16.12 20.22 11.27
N LEU A 698 15.15 20.77 10.56
CA LEU A 698 14.64 22.11 10.88
C LEU A 698 13.53 21.96 11.94
N PRO A 699 13.48 22.84 12.95
CA PRO A 699 12.38 22.84 13.91
C PRO A 699 11.05 23.17 13.20
N GLY A 700 9.93 22.87 13.84
CA GLY A 700 8.64 23.42 13.40
C GLY A 700 8.63 24.94 13.51
N LEU A 701 7.84 25.63 12.70
CA LEU A 701 7.77 27.10 12.69
C LEU A 701 7.37 27.66 14.07
N ARG A 702 6.45 27.00 14.78
CA ARG A 702 6.04 27.42 16.13
C ARG A 702 7.12 27.14 17.18
N GLU A 703 7.85 26.04 17.04
CA GLU A 703 9.01 25.76 17.89
C GLU A 703 10.10 26.82 17.69
N ALA A 704 10.36 27.22 16.43
CA ALA A 704 11.29 28.30 16.10
C ALA A 704 10.83 29.66 16.67
N LEU A 705 9.52 29.86 16.84
CA LEU A 705 8.93 31.02 17.53
C LEU A 705 8.97 30.91 19.07
N GLY A 706 9.45 29.79 19.61
CA GLY A 706 9.65 29.56 21.04
C GLY A 706 8.57 28.75 21.75
N LEU A 707 7.63 28.13 21.02
CA LEU A 707 6.63 27.24 21.60
C LEU A 707 7.25 25.89 21.97
N ASP A 708 7.14 25.47 23.23
CA ASP A 708 7.31 24.07 23.62
C ASP A 708 6.00 23.35 23.36
N GLU A 709 5.96 22.63 22.24
CA GLU A 709 4.77 21.91 21.80
C GLU A 709 4.34 20.79 22.77
N SER A 710 5.23 20.29 23.63
CA SER A 710 4.91 19.27 24.63
C SER A 710 4.20 19.84 25.87
N ALA A 711 4.30 21.16 26.07
CA ALA A 711 3.76 21.89 27.21
C ALA A 711 2.91 23.10 26.79
N ALA A 712 2.38 23.07 25.55
CA ALA A 712 1.59 24.15 25.00
C ALA A 712 0.27 24.33 25.77
N THR A 713 -0.02 25.56 26.17
CA THR A 713 -1.32 25.98 26.73
C THR A 713 -2.12 26.65 25.63
N LEU A 714 -3.43 26.82 25.84
CA LEU A 714 -4.29 27.47 24.84
C LEU A 714 -3.73 28.84 24.42
N ALA A 715 -3.40 29.69 25.40
CA ALA A 715 -2.89 31.03 25.16
C ALA A 715 -1.52 31.06 24.46
N SER A 716 -0.60 30.14 24.80
CA SER A 716 0.73 30.12 24.17
C SER A 716 0.69 29.54 22.76
N ALA A 717 -0.14 28.53 22.52
CA ALA A 717 -0.37 27.96 21.19
C ALA A 717 -1.01 28.99 20.25
N ASP A 718 -2.04 29.72 20.70
CA ASP A 718 -2.69 30.76 19.90
C ASP A 718 -1.74 31.90 19.54
N ALA A 719 -0.99 32.43 20.51
CA ALA A 719 -0.02 33.49 20.26
C ALA A 719 1.06 33.07 19.23
N ALA A 720 1.52 31.83 19.31
CA ALA A 720 2.48 31.27 18.35
C ALA A 720 1.86 31.06 16.96
N GLU A 721 0.63 30.54 16.89
CA GLU A 721 -0.11 30.32 15.63
C GLU A 721 -0.44 31.63 14.92
N GLU A 722 -0.93 32.64 15.63
CA GLU A 722 -1.23 33.96 15.06
C GLU A 722 0.03 34.59 14.45
N ARG A 723 1.17 34.47 15.14
CA ARG A 723 2.44 34.98 14.65
C ARG A 723 2.98 34.18 13.48
N ALA A 724 2.90 32.84 13.54
CA ALA A 724 3.26 31.97 12.42
C ALA A 724 2.44 32.30 11.17
N ARG A 725 1.12 32.45 11.32
CA ARG A 725 0.20 32.86 10.25
C ARG A 725 0.56 34.21 9.67
N ALA A 726 0.83 35.21 10.50
CA ALA A 726 1.23 36.53 10.01
C ALA A 726 2.51 36.49 9.16
N LEU A 727 3.49 35.68 9.57
CA LEU A 727 4.74 35.49 8.83
C LEU A 727 4.54 34.75 7.50
N VAL A 728 3.77 33.66 7.51
CA VAL A 728 3.45 32.89 6.29
C VAL A 728 2.61 33.73 5.32
N GLN A 729 1.61 34.47 5.81
CA GLN A 729 0.82 35.37 4.98
C GLN A 729 1.68 36.47 4.36
N ALA A 730 2.61 37.07 5.12
CA ALA A 730 3.52 38.08 4.58
C ALA A 730 4.46 37.52 3.49
N MET A 731 4.92 36.28 3.64
CA MET A 731 5.67 35.59 2.59
C MET A 731 4.79 35.30 1.37
N ASP A 732 3.54 34.89 1.57
CA ASP A 732 2.58 34.63 0.49
C ASP A 732 2.23 35.89 -0.30
N ASP A 733 1.98 37.00 0.38
CA ASP A 733 1.73 38.33 -0.21
C ASP A 733 2.92 38.86 -1.00
N ALA A 734 4.13 38.38 -0.67
CA ALA A 734 5.38 38.69 -1.36
C ALA A 734 5.78 37.65 -2.42
N ASP A 735 4.83 36.79 -2.85
CA ASP A 735 5.04 35.72 -3.82
C ASP A 735 6.22 34.79 -3.45
N TRP A 736 6.44 34.60 -2.14
CA TRP A 736 7.53 33.80 -1.59
C TRP A 736 8.94 34.23 -2.03
N ASP A 737 9.18 35.52 -2.34
CA ASP A 737 10.52 36.04 -2.63
C ASP A 737 11.42 35.94 -1.38
N LEU A 738 12.57 35.28 -1.52
CA LEU A 738 13.58 35.17 -0.45
C LEU A 738 14.10 36.53 0.05
N LYS A 739 13.95 37.61 -0.72
CA LYS A 739 14.29 38.97 -0.28
C LYS A 739 13.29 39.58 0.69
N ALA A 740 12.08 39.02 0.76
CA ALA A 740 11.02 39.46 1.69
C ALA A 740 11.10 38.76 3.06
N LEU A 741 12.11 37.90 3.27
CA LEU A 741 12.33 37.27 4.57
C LEU A 741 12.47 38.33 5.67
N PRO A 742 11.82 38.14 6.83
CA PRO A 742 11.83 39.13 7.90
C PRO A 742 13.22 39.24 8.53
N GLU A 743 13.88 40.39 8.36
CA GLU A 743 15.25 40.61 8.88
C GLU A 743 15.31 40.59 10.42
N ASP A 744 14.24 41.06 11.08
CA ASP A 744 14.15 41.20 12.54
C ASP A 744 13.85 39.88 13.28
N GLU A 745 13.52 38.80 12.57
CA GLU A 745 13.23 37.49 13.18
C GLU A 745 14.51 36.68 13.48
N ASN A 746 14.40 35.63 14.30
CA ASN A 746 15.55 34.78 14.61
C ASN A 746 16.00 33.92 13.39
N GLU A 747 17.18 33.30 13.50
CA GLU A 747 17.77 32.53 12.40
C GLU A 747 16.94 31.29 12.02
N ASP A 748 16.35 30.61 13.01
CA ASP A 748 15.54 29.41 12.79
C ASP A 748 14.24 29.75 12.04
N VAL A 749 13.54 30.81 12.43
CA VAL A 749 12.33 31.29 11.73
C VAL A 749 12.67 31.66 10.28
N ARG A 750 13.76 32.40 10.05
CA ARG A 750 14.20 32.73 8.68
C ARG A 750 14.58 31.48 7.89
N ALA A 751 15.20 30.49 8.52
CA ALA A 751 15.57 29.23 7.86
C ALA A 751 14.34 28.41 7.46
N VAL A 752 13.33 28.32 8.33
CA VAL A 752 12.06 27.63 8.05
C VAL A 752 11.28 28.33 6.93
N LEU A 753 11.17 29.66 6.94
CA LEU A 753 10.52 30.41 5.85
C LEU A 753 11.30 30.33 4.53
N ALA A 754 12.63 30.34 4.59
CA ALA A 754 13.47 30.15 3.40
C ALA A 754 13.33 28.73 2.82
N PHE A 755 13.21 27.72 3.69
CA PHE A 755 12.91 26.34 3.29
C PHE A 755 11.54 26.24 2.63
N ALA A 756 10.52 26.88 3.20
CA ALA A 756 9.18 26.94 2.61
C ALA A 756 9.19 27.56 1.20
N ALA A 757 9.90 28.68 1.03
CA ALA A 757 10.03 29.36 -0.26
C ALA A 757 10.82 28.57 -1.32
N ARG A 758 11.80 27.75 -0.90
CA ARG A 758 12.66 26.98 -1.82
C ARG A 758 12.10 25.60 -2.16
N GLU A 759 11.50 24.93 -1.18
CA GLU A 759 11.10 23.53 -1.31
C GLU A 759 9.58 23.38 -1.27
N VAL A 760 8.92 23.82 -0.21
CA VAL A 760 7.49 23.52 0.00
C VAL A 760 6.61 24.14 -1.08
N VAL A 761 6.71 25.46 -1.30
CA VAL A 761 5.80 26.18 -2.19
C VAL A 761 6.02 25.82 -3.67
N PRO A 762 7.25 25.74 -4.20
CA PRO A 762 7.46 25.28 -5.56
C PRO A 762 6.93 23.86 -5.81
N ARG A 763 7.12 22.95 -4.84
CA ARG A 763 6.62 21.57 -4.95
C ARG A 763 5.09 21.50 -4.86
N LEU A 764 4.45 22.33 -4.02
CA LEU A 764 2.99 22.48 -4.01
C LEU A 764 2.45 23.10 -5.31
N ALA A 765 3.16 24.05 -5.90
CA ALA A 765 2.74 24.66 -7.18
C ALA A 765 2.74 23.64 -8.32
N ALA A 766 3.66 22.66 -8.30
CA ALA A 766 3.74 21.57 -9.26
C ALA A 766 2.64 20.50 -9.11
N THR A 767 1.67 20.67 -8.21
CA THR A 767 0.44 19.85 -8.15
C THR A 767 -0.32 19.83 -9.50
N THR A 768 -0.11 20.82 -10.37
CA THR A 768 -0.64 20.81 -11.75
C THR A 768 -0.16 19.61 -12.57
N ASP A 769 1.00 19.05 -12.22
CA ASP A 769 1.62 17.92 -12.91
C ASP A 769 0.78 16.63 -12.78
N GLU A 770 -0.16 16.58 -11.83
CA GLU A 770 -1.12 15.47 -11.69
C GLU A 770 -1.90 15.20 -12.98
N LEU A 771 -2.42 16.25 -13.63
CA LEU A 771 -3.12 16.10 -14.90
C LEU A 771 -2.12 15.86 -16.05
N ASP A 772 -0.98 16.55 -16.04
CA ASP A 772 0.01 16.43 -17.10
C ASP A 772 0.59 15.00 -17.17
N HIS A 773 0.94 14.41 -16.03
CA HIS A 773 1.44 13.05 -15.95
C HIS A 773 0.34 11.99 -16.14
N THR A 774 -0.92 12.26 -15.77
CA THR A 774 -2.05 11.39 -16.16
C THR A 774 -2.15 11.31 -17.68
N LEU A 775 -2.09 12.43 -18.38
CA LEU A 775 -2.12 12.46 -19.84
C LEU A 775 -0.86 11.86 -20.45
N HIS A 776 0.30 12.06 -19.83
CA HIS A 776 1.57 11.47 -20.26
C HIS A 776 1.54 9.94 -20.19
N ALA A 777 1.01 9.38 -19.10
CA ALA A 777 0.77 7.94 -18.96
C ALA A 777 -0.16 7.41 -20.07
N LEU A 778 -1.26 8.12 -20.35
CA LEU A 778 -2.19 7.78 -21.43
C LEU A 778 -1.56 7.89 -22.82
N ARG A 779 -0.45 8.64 -22.99
CA ARG A 779 0.37 8.72 -24.20
C ARG A 779 1.47 7.65 -24.27
N GLY A 780 1.53 6.74 -23.30
CA GLY A 780 2.60 5.74 -23.21
C GLY A 780 3.94 6.38 -22.83
N GLY A 781 3.92 7.41 -21.99
CA GLY A 781 5.09 8.08 -21.42
C GLY A 781 5.56 7.46 -20.10
N PHE A 782 6.78 7.76 -19.72
CA PHE A 782 7.30 7.40 -18.39
C PHE A 782 6.79 8.38 -17.34
N VAL A 783 6.09 7.90 -16.31
CA VAL A 783 5.69 8.73 -15.16
C VAL A 783 6.80 8.66 -14.12
N PRO A 784 7.37 9.81 -13.69
CA PRO A 784 8.44 9.82 -12.70
C PRO A 784 7.97 9.24 -11.36
N ALA A 785 8.85 8.51 -10.69
CA ALA A 785 8.59 8.01 -9.34
C ALA A 785 8.99 9.04 -8.27
N GLY A 786 8.53 8.82 -7.05
CA GLY A 786 8.86 9.64 -5.89
C GLY A 786 8.46 8.94 -4.59
N PRO A 787 8.93 9.40 -3.42
CA PRO A 787 8.52 8.82 -2.16
C PRO A 787 7.06 9.19 -1.84
N SER A 788 6.38 8.30 -1.13
CA SER A 788 5.03 8.49 -0.60
C SER A 788 5.01 8.72 0.91
N GLY A 789 3.99 9.41 1.43
CA GLY A 789 3.82 9.66 2.87
C GLY A 789 3.05 10.95 3.16
N SER A 790 2.90 11.30 4.44
CA SER A 790 2.23 12.54 4.85
C SER A 790 3.17 13.74 4.77
N PRO A 791 2.87 14.77 3.96
CA PRO A 791 3.64 16.02 3.98
C PRO A 791 3.49 16.78 5.30
N LEU A 792 2.45 16.49 6.10
CA LEU A 792 2.22 17.08 7.43
C LEU A 792 3.09 16.47 8.52
N ARG A 793 3.77 15.35 8.25
CA ARG A 793 4.66 14.66 9.19
C ARG A 793 6.14 15.03 9.01
N GLY A 794 6.41 16.21 8.43
CA GLY A 794 7.76 16.70 8.18
C GLY A 794 8.47 16.05 7.00
N LEU A 795 7.72 15.39 6.09
CA LEU A 795 8.24 14.63 4.95
C LEU A 795 8.00 15.38 3.63
N VAL A 796 8.58 16.57 3.46
CA VAL A 796 8.30 17.43 2.29
C VAL A 796 8.71 16.82 0.95
N ASN A 797 9.63 15.84 0.93
CA ASN A 797 10.09 15.20 -0.31
C ASN A 797 9.03 14.30 -0.96
N VAL A 798 7.92 14.02 -0.28
CA VAL A 798 6.72 13.41 -0.89
C VAL A 798 6.01 14.35 -1.87
N LEU A 799 6.37 15.65 -1.86
CA LEU A 799 5.99 16.62 -2.88
C LEU A 799 7.15 16.78 -3.90
N PRO A 800 6.88 17.13 -5.17
CA PRO A 800 5.57 17.42 -5.74
C PRO A 800 4.74 16.14 -5.95
N THR A 801 3.43 16.31 -6.16
CA THR A 801 2.55 15.21 -6.59
C THR A 801 2.55 15.07 -8.12
N GLY A 802 1.77 14.14 -8.64
CA GLY A 802 1.78 13.72 -10.03
C GLY A 802 2.78 12.60 -10.32
N ARG A 803 3.25 11.86 -9.31
CA ARG A 803 4.31 10.84 -9.43
C ARG A 803 3.78 9.42 -9.26
N ASN A 804 4.46 8.45 -9.86
CA ASN A 804 4.20 7.03 -9.66
C ASN A 804 4.95 6.55 -8.42
N PHE A 805 4.46 6.91 -7.23
CA PHE A 805 5.23 6.78 -5.99
C PHE A 805 5.76 5.36 -5.72
N TYR A 806 6.82 5.29 -4.92
CA TYR A 806 7.32 4.09 -4.26
C TYR A 806 7.19 4.23 -2.74
N SER A 807 7.28 3.11 -2.02
CA SER A 807 7.13 3.07 -0.56
C SER A 807 8.48 3.05 0.15
N VAL A 808 8.87 1.90 0.72
CA VAL A 808 10.07 1.75 1.58
C VAL A 808 10.82 0.46 1.26
N ASP A 809 12.09 0.35 1.66
CA ASP A 809 12.77 -0.95 1.73
C ASP A 809 12.14 -1.76 2.88
N PRO A 810 11.39 -2.84 2.62
CA PRO A 810 10.71 -3.59 3.68
C PRO A 810 11.68 -4.25 4.67
N LYS A 811 12.98 -4.37 4.34
CA LYS A 811 14.01 -4.89 5.24
C LYS A 811 14.64 -3.83 6.15
N ALA A 812 14.30 -2.55 5.96
CA ALA A 812 14.79 -1.43 6.76
C ALA A 812 13.77 -0.92 7.79
N VAL A 813 12.70 -1.69 8.02
CA VAL A 813 11.60 -1.37 8.94
C VAL A 813 11.64 -2.32 10.15
N PRO A 814 11.63 -1.82 11.40
CA PRO A 814 11.54 -0.40 11.77
C PRO A 814 12.87 0.35 11.60
N SER A 815 12.79 1.64 11.25
CA SER A 815 13.96 2.52 11.26
C SER A 815 14.38 2.89 12.70
N ARG A 816 15.56 3.52 12.87
CA ARG A 816 16.01 4.01 14.18
C ARG A 816 15.09 5.11 14.75
N LEU A 817 14.56 5.99 13.90
CA LEU A 817 13.60 7.03 14.32
C LEU A 817 12.27 6.40 14.72
N ALA A 818 11.77 5.44 13.93
CA ALA A 818 10.57 4.68 14.28
C ALA A 818 10.74 3.91 15.59
N TRP A 819 11.95 3.42 15.90
CA TRP A 819 12.26 2.81 17.19
C TRP A 819 12.13 3.78 18.37
N GLU A 820 12.55 5.04 18.21
CA GLU A 820 12.36 6.07 19.23
C GLU A 820 10.86 6.36 19.44
N THR A 821 10.11 6.56 18.35
CA THR A 821 8.66 6.81 18.42
C THR A 821 7.88 5.61 18.99
N GLY A 822 8.22 4.38 18.58
CA GLY A 822 7.60 3.16 19.10
C GLY A 822 7.86 2.94 20.60
N GLN A 823 9.04 3.30 21.10
CA GLN A 823 9.31 3.29 22.55
C GLN A 823 8.47 4.33 23.30
N ALA A 824 8.28 5.51 22.70
CA ALA A 824 7.43 6.56 23.27
C ALA A 824 5.95 6.14 23.30
N LEU A 825 5.45 5.50 22.22
CA LEU A 825 4.10 4.91 22.17
C LEU A 825 3.91 3.86 23.26
N ALA A 826 4.82 2.88 23.34
CA ALA A 826 4.75 1.83 24.35
C ALA A 826 4.79 2.41 25.79
N THR A 827 5.67 3.37 26.04
CA THR A 827 5.75 4.03 27.35
C THR A 827 4.46 4.79 27.68
N SER A 828 3.96 5.59 26.73
CA SER A 828 2.74 6.38 26.91
C SER A 828 1.53 5.49 27.19
N LEU A 829 1.38 4.37 26.47
CA LEU A 829 0.31 3.39 26.67
C LEU A 829 0.37 2.77 28.06
N LEU A 830 1.56 2.33 28.49
CA LEU A 830 1.75 1.66 29.76
C LEU A 830 1.58 2.61 30.94
N ASP A 831 2.06 3.85 30.83
CA ASP A 831 1.89 4.88 31.85
C ASP A 831 0.43 5.26 31.99
N ARG A 832 -0.31 5.40 30.87
CA ARG A 832 -1.75 5.63 30.88
C ARG A 832 -2.49 4.52 31.61
N TYR A 833 -2.28 3.26 31.20
CA TYR A 833 -2.93 2.12 31.84
C TYR A 833 -2.61 2.03 33.35
N ARG A 834 -1.34 2.27 33.72
CA ARG A 834 -0.92 2.22 35.11
C ARG A 834 -1.50 3.36 35.95
N ALA A 835 -1.69 4.54 35.38
CA ALA A 835 -2.38 5.65 36.06
C ALA A 835 -3.84 5.27 36.36
N ASP A 836 -4.51 4.64 35.41
CA ASP A 836 -5.94 4.29 35.51
C ASP A 836 -6.18 3.07 36.42
N HIS A 837 -5.29 2.07 36.42
CA HIS A 837 -5.51 0.79 37.10
C HIS A 837 -4.52 0.45 38.23
N GLY A 838 -3.42 1.20 38.37
CA GLY A 838 -2.39 0.98 39.40
C GLY A 838 -1.45 -0.21 39.15
N GLU A 839 -1.67 -0.98 38.08
CA GLU A 839 -0.88 -2.15 37.68
C GLU A 839 -0.51 -2.09 36.19
N TRP A 840 0.35 -3.01 35.73
CA TRP A 840 0.71 -3.12 34.31
C TRP A 840 -0.28 -4.02 33.55
N PRO A 841 -0.58 -3.73 32.27
CA PRO A 841 -1.39 -4.64 31.48
C PRO A 841 -0.62 -5.93 31.22
N THR A 842 -1.28 -7.07 31.38
CA THR A 842 -0.64 -8.38 31.15
C THR A 842 -0.54 -8.72 29.66
N SER A 843 -1.45 -8.19 28.84
CA SER A 843 -1.37 -8.28 27.39
C SER A 843 -2.01 -7.07 26.68
N VAL A 844 -1.39 -6.67 25.56
CA VAL A 844 -1.86 -5.62 24.64
C VAL A 844 -2.19 -6.25 23.29
N GLY A 845 -3.37 -5.95 22.75
CA GLY A 845 -3.75 -6.25 21.37
C GLY A 845 -3.46 -5.05 20.49
N LEU A 846 -2.68 -5.21 19.41
CA LEU A 846 -2.30 -4.11 18.51
C LEU A 846 -2.63 -4.46 17.06
N SER A 847 -3.29 -3.52 16.36
CA SER A 847 -3.61 -3.66 14.94
C SER A 847 -2.57 -2.99 14.05
N LEU A 848 -1.94 -3.75 13.14
CA LEU A 848 -0.84 -3.31 12.28
C LEU A 848 -1.26 -3.22 10.81
N TRP A 849 -1.07 -2.03 10.22
CA TRP A 849 -1.37 -1.77 8.82
C TRP A 849 -0.10 -1.52 8.00
N GLY A 850 -0.07 -2.03 6.77
CA GLY A 850 1.07 -1.80 5.88
C GLY A 850 1.23 -0.32 5.51
N THR A 851 0.12 0.40 5.35
CA THR A 851 0.12 1.84 5.05
C THR A 851 0.79 2.65 6.19
N SER A 852 0.50 2.31 7.46
CA SER A 852 1.14 2.89 8.64
C SER A 852 2.66 2.63 8.66
N ALA A 853 3.08 1.38 8.44
CA ALA A 853 4.50 1.04 8.39
C ALA A 853 5.26 1.78 7.28
N MET A 854 4.61 2.06 6.14
CA MET A 854 5.19 2.84 5.05
C MET A 854 5.26 4.34 5.35
N ARG A 855 4.24 4.93 6.00
CA ARG A 855 4.24 6.36 6.38
C ARG A 855 5.28 6.69 7.44
N THR A 856 5.51 5.79 8.39
CA THR A 856 6.35 6.08 9.56
C THR A 856 7.69 5.34 9.57
N ALA A 857 7.92 4.45 8.61
CA ALA A 857 9.02 3.48 8.64
C ALA A 857 9.00 2.56 9.88
N GLY A 858 7.81 2.27 10.43
CA GLY A 858 7.56 1.13 11.33
C GLY A 858 7.29 1.42 12.80
N ASP A 859 6.49 2.43 13.13
CA ASP A 859 6.24 2.84 14.53
C ASP A 859 5.51 1.73 15.29
N ASP A 860 4.44 1.17 14.71
CA ASP A 860 3.66 0.07 15.32
C ASP A 860 4.52 -1.19 15.55
N ILE A 861 5.47 -1.46 14.65
CA ILE A 861 6.40 -2.59 14.77
C ILE A 861 7.36 -2.34 15.93
N ALA A 862 7.89 -1.12 16.04
CA ALA A 862 8.75 -0.71 17.13
C ALA A 862 8.01 -0.72 18.48
N GLU A 863 6.75 -0.29 18.52
CA GLU A 863 5.91 -0.35 19.72
C GLU A 863 5.73 -1.79 20.20
N ALA A 864 5.38 -2.72 19.30
CA ALA A 864 5.27 -4.14 19.63
C ALA A 864 6.58 -4.70 20.20
N LEU A 865 7.72 -4.39 19.56
CA LEU A 865 9.04 -4.80 20.03
C LEU A 865 9.38 -4.19 21.40
N ALA A 866 9.06 -2.92 21.62
CA ALA A 866 9.29 -2.23 22.88
C ALA A 866 8.45 -2.84 24.01
N LEU A 867 7.17 -3.14 23.79
CA LEU A 867 6.29 -3.81 24.76
C LEU A 867 6.85 -5.17 25.21
N LEU A 868 7.33 -5.98 24.26
CA LEU A 868 8.01 -7.27 24.49
C LEU A 868 9.38 -7.11 25.20
N GLY A 869 9.96 -5.91 25.19
CA GLY A 869 11.30 -5.64 25.69
C GLY A 869 12.40 -6.21 24.79
N VAL A 870 12.20 -6.16 23.47
CA VAL A 870 13.15 -6.62 22.45
C VAL A 870 13.57 -5.45 21.58
N ARG A 871 14.88 -5.29 21.35
CA ARG A 871 15.48 -4.24 20.53
C ARG A 871 15.86 -4.77 19.14
N PRO A 872 15.52 -4.06 18.05
CA PRO A 872 16.04 -4.39 16.73
C PRO A 872 17.54 -4.07 16.59
N VAL A 873 18.24 -4.84 15.76
CA VAL A 873 19.67 -4.65 15.43
C VAL A 873 19.78 -4.25 13.97
N TRP A 874 20.47 -3.16 13.68
CA TRP A 874 20.66 -2.64 12.31
C TRP A 874 22.07 -2.88 11.81
N ASP A 875 22.19 -3.12 10.50
CA ASP A 875 23.44 -2.93 9.77
C ASP A 875 23.60 -1.44 9.42
N ASP A 876 24.68 -0.82 9.87
CA ASP A 876 24.88 0.63 9.71
C ASP A 876 25.04 1.07 8.24
N ALA A 877 25.53 0.19 7.36
CA ALA A 877 25.78 0.54 5.96
C ALA A 877 24.52 0.51 5.10
N SER A 878 23.66 -0.49 5.30
CA SER A 878 22.41 -0.67 4.55
C SER A 878 21.17 -0.14 5.26
N ARG A 879 21.29 0.17 6.57
CA ARG A 879 20.20 0.51 7.49
C ARG A 879 19.16 -0.59 7.67
N ARG A 880 19.42 -1.81 7.15
CA ARG A 880 18.51 -2.94 7.27
C ARG A 880 18.55 -3.54 8.67
N VAL A 881 17.40 -4.04 9.11
CA VAL A 881 17.30 -4.84 10.35
C VAL A 881 17.92 -6.22 10.06
N THR A 882 18.89 -6.62 10.87
CA THR A 882 19.65 -7.86 10.71
C THR A 882 19.48 -8.83 11.87
N GLY A 883 18.91 -8.38 13.00
CA GLY A 883 18.68 -9.22 14.17
C GLY A 883 17.85 -8.55 15.25
N LEU A 884 17.73 -9.26 16.37
CA LEU A 884 16.99 -8.84 17.57
C LEU A 884 17.82 -9.14 18.81
N GLU A 885 17.70 -8.30 19.82
CA GLU A 885 18.34 -8.47 21.14
C GLU A 885 17.31 -8.26 22.25
N ALA A 886 17.26 -9.16 23.23
CA ALA A 886 16.40 -8.96 24.40
C ALA A 886 17.01 -7.87 25.31
N VAL A 887 16.23 -6.83 25.63
CA VAL A 887 16.62 -5.82 26.61
C VAL A 887 16.61 -6.46 28.01
N PRO A 888 17.70 -6.43 28.79
CA PRO A 888 17.72 -6.99 30.15
C PRO A 888 16.63 -6.38 31.04
N TYR A 889 16.07 -7.16 31.96
CA TYR A 889 14.99 -6.67 32.84
C TYR A 889 15.40 -5.44 33.66
N GLU A 890 16.65 -5.39 34.14
CA GLU A 890 17.15 -4.24 34.90
C GLU A 890 17.20 -2.95 34.08
N GLU A 891 17.40 -3.06 32.76
CA GLU A 891 17.34 -1.94 31.82
C GLU A 891 15.89 -1.61 31.44
N LEU A 892 15.04 -2.64 31.25
CA LEU A 892 13.63 -2.47 30.89
C LEU A 892 12.83 -1.78 32.01
N GLY A 893 13.14 -2.05 33.28
CA GLY A 893 12.54 -1.37 34.45
C GLY A 893 11.07 -1.68 34.72
N ARG A 894 10.47 -2.60 33.95
CA ARG A 894 9.07 -3.05 34.03
C ARG A 894 8.94 -4.49 33.52
N PRO A 895 7.82 -5.19 33.78
CA PRO A 895 7.56 -6.48 33.16
C PRO A 895 7.52 -6.40 31.63
N ARG A 896 7.84 -7.52 30.98
CA ARG A 896 7.56 -7.71 29.55
C ARG A 896 6.07 -7.96 29.38
N VAL A 897 5.44 -7.19 28.50
CA VAL A 897 4.01 -7.26 28.24
C VAL A 897 3.75 -8.15 27.04
N ASP A 898 2.79 -9.06 27.14
CA ASP A 898 2.46 -9.97 26.04
C ASP A 898 1.70 -9.23 24.93
N VAL A 899 2.06 -9.45 23.67
CA VAL A 899 1.50 -8.67 22.56
C VAL A 899 0.81 -9.59 21.58
N THR A 900 -0.48 -9.35 21.34
CA THR A 900 -1.26 -10.02 20.28
C THR A 900 -1.41 -9.07 19.10
N LEU A 901 -0.94 -9.48 17.93
CA LEU A 901 -0.89 -8.64 16.74
C LEU A 901 -1.98 -9.05 15.75
N ARG A 902 -2.82 -8.10 15.34
CA ARG A 902 -3.69 -8.24 14.16
C ARG A 902 -3.06 -7.51 12.98
N ILE A 903 -2.45 -8.25 12.05
CA ILE A 903 -1.92 -7.68 10.80
C ILE A 903 -3.03 -7.62 9.73
N SER A 904 -3.05 -6.55 8.95
CA SER A 904 -3.87 -6.48 7.71
C SER A 904 -3.32 -7.43 6.64
N GLY A 905 -4.16 -7.82 5.68
CA GLY A 905 -3.72 -8.61 4.51
C GLY A 905 -2.60 -7.91 3.73
N PHE A 906 -2.67 -6.59 3.55
CA PHE A 906 -1.60 -5.85 2.89
C PHE A 906 -0.28 -5.81 3.70
N PHE A 907 -0.35 -5.74 5.04
CA PHE A 907 0.86 -5.83 5.86
C PHE A 907 1.58 -7.17 5.65
N ARG A 908 0.84 -8.28 5.59
CA ARG A 908 1.39 -9.61 5.23
C ARG A 908 2.09 -9.56 3.87
N ASP A 909 1.45 -8.99 2.87
CA ASP A 909 1.95 -8.96 1.49
C ASP A 909 3.23 -8.13 1.35
N ALA A 910 3.27 -6.95 1.97
CA ALA A 910 4.37 -6.00 1.81
C ALA A 910 5.54 -6.21 2.79
N PHE A 911 5.29 -6.77 3.97
CA PHE A 911 6.28 -6.91 5.04
C PHE A 911 6.45 -8.34 5.57
N PRO A 912 6.60 -9.38 4.71
CA PRO A 912 6.74 -10.76 5.16
C PRO A 912 8.00 -10.98 6.04
N HIS A 913 9.07 -10.22 5.78
CA HIS A 913 10.26 -10.24 6.63
C HIS A 913 9.96 -9.79 8.06
N THR A 914 9.19 -8.71 8.21
CA THR A 914 8.79 -8.14 9.50
C THR A 914 7.84 -9.05 10.26
N VAL A 915 6.92 -9.75 9.57
CA VAL A 915 6.08 -10.79 10.19
C VAL A 915 6.95 -11.88 10.84
N GLY A 916 7.97 -12.36 10.12
CA GLY A 916 8.95 -13.31 10.68
C GLY A 916 9.74 -12.73 11.85
N LEU A 917 10.16 -11.46 11.77
CA LEU A 917 10.88 -10.74 12.81
C LEU A 917 10.06 -10.62 14.11
N LEU A 918 8.78 -10.24 14.02
CA LEU A 918 7.88 -10.13 15.16
C LEU A 918 7.66 -11.47 15.84
N ASP A 919 7.54 -12.55 15.07
CA ASP A 919 7.42 -13.91 15.62
C ASP A 919 8.72 -14.37 16.29
N ASP A 920 9.88 -14.04 15.69
CA ASP A 920 11.19 -14.27 16.31
C ASP A 920 11.30 -13.51 17.65
N ALA A 921 10.77 -12.29 17.75
CA ALA A 921 10.77 -11.47 18.97
C ALA A 921 9.89 -12.08 20.08
N VAL A 922 8.67 -12.53 19.75
CA VAL A 922 7.76 -13.19 20.71
C VAL A 922 8.40 -14.46 21.27
N ARG A 923 8.97 -15.31 20.40
CA ARG A 923 9.64 -16.53 20.83
C ARG A 923 10.91 -16.26 21.63
N LEU A 924 11.68 -15.24 21.26
CA LEU A 924 12.83 -14.80 22.03
C LEU A 924 12.42 -14.41 23.45
N ALA A 925 11.42 -13.52 23.59
CA ALA A 925 10.91 -13.08 24.90
C ALA A 925 10.36 -14.24 25.74
N ALA A 926 9.62 -15.18 25.13
CA ALA A 926 9.08 -16.35 25.82
C ALA A 926 10.18 -17.30 26.35
N SER A 927 11.30 -17.39 25.63
CA SER A 927 12.40 -18.34 25.92
C SER A 927 13.28 -17.91 27.10
N LEU A 928 13.25 -16.63 27.49
CA LEU A 928 14.09 -16.08 28.55
C LEU A 928 13.78 -16.75 29.90
N ASP A 929 14.81 -17.05 30.69
CA ASP A 929 14.63 -17.64 32.02
C ASP A 929 14.31 -16.56 33.07
N GLU A 930 13.12 -15.97 32.95
CA GLU A 930 12.62 -14.91 33.81
C GLU A 930 11.38 -15.40 34.62
N PRO A 931 11.14 -14.86 35.83
CA PRO A 931 9.93 -15.13 36.61
C PRO A 931 8.62 -14.69 35.91
N GLU A 932 7.50 -15.35 36.22
CA GLU A 932 6.18 -15.07 35.61
C GLU A 932 5.66 -13.65 35.87
N ASP A 933 5.97 -13.06 37.02
CA ASP A 933 5.60 -11.69 37.40
C ASP A 933 6.42 -10.61 36.67
N VAL A 934 7.52 -11.03 36.04
CA VAL A 934 8.42 -10.17 35.25
C VAL A 934 8.24 -10.39 33.74
N ASN A 935 7.78 -11.58 33.32
CA ASN A 935 7.62 -11.92 31.91
C ASN A 935 6.26 -12.56 31.64
N HIS A 936 5.28 -11.72 31.28
CA HIS A 936 3.91 -12.17 31.02
C HIS A 936 3.80 -13.08 29.78
N ILE A 937 4.67 -12.89 28.78
CA ILE A 937 4.72 -13.76 27.58
C ILE A 937 5.03 -15.19 28.01
N ARG A 938 6.12 -15.38 28.76
CA ARG A 938 6.54 -16.69 29.25
C ARG A 938 5.48 -17.33 30.14
N ALA A 939 4.90 -16.56 31.05
CA ALA A 939 3.83 -17.03 31.93
C ALA A 939 2.64 -17.58 31.13
N HIS A 940 2.20 -16.87 30.09
CA HIS A 940 1.13 -17.31 29.21
C HIS A 940 1.52 -18.54 28.39
N VAL A 941 2.72 -18.55 27.80
CA VAL A 941 3.23 -19.68 27.01
C VAL A 941 3.33 -20.95 27.86
N GLN A 942 3.85 -20.87 29.09
CA GLN A 942 3.96 -22.03 29.97
C GLN A 942 2.60 -22.59 30.37
N ARG A 943 1.60 -21.72 30.57
CA ARG A 943 0.21 -22.12 30.83
C ARG A 943 -0.37 -22.88 29.62
N ASP A 944 -0.24 -22.32 28.43
CA ASP A 944 -0.73 -22.92 27.17
C ASP A 944 -0.08 -24.27 26.88
N VAL A 945 1.24 -24.36 27.03
CA VAL A 945 1.96 -25.63 26.93
C VAL A 945 1.46 -26.63 27.99
N GLY A 946 1.15 -26.17 29.21
CA GLY A 946 0.55 -27.01 30.25
C GLY A 946 -0.83 -27.56 29.87
N GLU A 947 -1.61 -26.83 29.06
CA GLU A 947 -2.96 -27.22 28.65
C GLU A 947 -2.97 -28.16 27.43
N HIS A 948 -2.21 -27.85 26.38
CA HIS A 948 -2.25 -28.61 25.11
C HIS A 948 -0.91 -29.21 24.66
N GLY A 949 0.21 -28.93 25.34
CA GLY A 949 1.50 -29.56 25.09
C GLY A 949 2.24 -29.13 23.81
N ASP A 950 1.81 -28.05 23.17
CA ASP A 950 2.36 -27.58 21.88
C ASP A 950 2.98 -26.18 22.03
N GLU A 951 4.31 -26.12 22.03
CA GLU A 951 5.06 -24.87 22.20
C GLU A 951 4.86 -23.89 21.04
N ARG A 952 4.68 -24.38 19.81
CA ARG A 952 4.50 -23.52 18.65
C ARG A 952 3.12 -22.86 18.69
N ARG A 953 2.07 -23.61 19.04
CA ARG A 953 0.73 -23.05 19.29
C ARG A 953 0.76 -22.04 20.43
N ALA A 954 1.40 -22.37 21.55
CA ALA A 954 1.49 -21.50 22.73
C ALA A 954 2.19 -20.15 22.45
N THR A 955 3.16 -20.14 21.53
CA THR A 955 3.92 -18.94 21.12
C THR A 955 3.30 -18.20 19.93
N THR A 956 2.11 -18.58 19.47
CA THR A 956 1.43 -17.91 18.35
C THR A 956 0.78 -16.60 18.83
N ARG A 957 1.16 -15.48 18.21
CA ARG A 957 0.66 -14.14 18.57
C ARG A 957 0.29 -13.24 17.38
N ILE A 958 0.57 -13.66 16.15
CA ILE A 958 0.35 -12.84 14.96
C ILE A 958 -0.78 -13.46 14.16
N PHE A 959 -1.86 -12.70 14.00
CA PHE A 959 -3.07 -13.12 13.31
C PHE A 959 -3.40 -12.12 12.18
N GLY A 960 -3.98 -12.59 11.08
CA GLY A 960 -4.29 -11.73 9.95
C GLY A 960 -5.36 -12.29 9.04
N SER A 961 -5.61 -11.61 7.92
CA SER A 961 -6.56 -12.06 6.89
C SER A 961 -6.20 -13.47 6.38
N ARG A 962 -7.19 -14.24 5.90
CA ARG A 962 -6.94 -15.51 5.21
C ARG A 962 -5.92 -15.33 4.07
N PRO A 963 -5.01 -16.30 3.81
CA PRO A 963 -4.14 -16.26 2.63
C PRO A 963 -4.92 -15.97 1.35
N GLY A 964 -4.39 -15.09 0.51
CA GLY A 964 -5.03 -14.66 -0.73
C GLY A 964 -6.26 -13.76 -0.59
N THR A 965 -6.65 -13.36 0.62
CA THR A 965 -7.78 -12.44 0.88
C THR A 965 -7.37 -11.22 1.72
N TYR A 966 -8.31 -10.28 1.89
CA TYR A 966 -8.11 -8.95 2.48
C TYR A 966 -9.31 -8.50 3.30
N GLY A 967 -9.10 -7.52 4.19
CA GLY A 967 -10.15 -6.94 5.03
C GLY A 967 -10.42 -7.70 6.33
N ALA A 968 -11.45 -7.24 7.05
CA ALA A 968 -11.89 -7.80 8.33
C ALA A 968 -13.39 -8.17 8.39
N GLY A 969 -14.14 -7.96 7.29
CA GLY A 969 -15.53 -8.39 7.13
C GLY A 969 -16.58 -7.50 7.80
N LEU A 970 -16.18 -6.65 8.76
CA LEU A 970 -17.12 -5.87 9.56
C LEU A 970 -17.78 -4.73 8.79
N LEU A 971 -17.11 -4.09 7.82
CA LEU A 971 -17.78 -3.09 6.98
C LEU A 971 -18.93 -3.73 6.21
N GLN A 972 -18.68 -4.86 5.56
CA GLN A 972 -19.69 -5.59 4.81
C GLN A 972 -20.87 -6.01 5.71
N LEU A 973 -20.56 -6.44 6.94
CA LEU A 973 -21.58 -6.82 7.93
C LEU A 973 -22.45 -5.62 8.34
N ILE A 974 -21.82 -4.48 8.68
CA ILE A 974 -22.52 -3.25 9.08
C ILE A 974 -23.38 -2.70 7.94
N ASP A 975 -22.89 -2.76 6.70
CA ASP A 975 -23.63 -2.32 5.51
C ASP A 975 -24.83 -3.24 5.20
N SER A 976 -24.67 -4.56 5.38
CA SER A 976 -25.75 -5.53 5.17
C SER A 976 -26.86 -5.44 6.22
N ARG A 977 -26.54 -4.88 7.40
CA ARG A 977 -27.38 -4.84 8.61
C ARG A 977 -27.73 -6.20 9.20
N ASP A 978 -27.22 -7.30 8.64
CA ASP A 978 -27.55 -8.68 9.03
C ASP A 978 -26.71 -9.15 10.23
N TRP A 979 -26.87 -8.47 11.37
CA TRP A 979 -26.22 -8.80 12.64
C TRP A 979 -27.10 -8.35 13.80
N ARG A 980 -26.96 -8.96 14.98
CA ARG A 980 -27.77 -8.62 16.17
C ARG A 980 -26.99 -8.50 17.46
N THR A 981 -25.88 -9.22 17.60
CA THR A 981 -25.17 -9.37 18.87
C THR A 981 -23.66 -9.31 18.71
N ASP A 982 -22.95 -9.08 19.81
CA ASP A 982 -21.48 -9.16 19.86
C ASP A 982 -20.94 -10.50 19.33
N ALA A 983 -21.70 -11.59 19.48
CA ALA A 983 -21.31 -12.89 18.97
C ALA A 983 -21.23 -12.91 17.44
N ASP A 984 -22.11 -12.18 16.76
CA ASP A 984 -22.11 -12.07 15.30
C ASP A 984 -20.89 -11.27 14.81
N LEU A 985 -20.61 -10.14 15.48
CA LEU A 985 -19.44 -9.30 15.19
C LEU A 985 -18.14 -10.08 15.40
N ALA A 986 -18.03 -10.80 16.52
CA ALA A 986 -16.88 -11.61 16.84
C ALA A 986 -16.71 -12.79 15.86
N GLU A 987 -17.81 -13.42 15.44
CA GLU A 987 -17.79 -14.50 14.47
C GLU A 987 -17.20 -14.05 13.14
N VAL A 988 -17.72 -12.96 12.55
CA VAL A 988 -17.20 -12.41 11.29
C VAL A 988 -15.74 -11.99 11.44
N TYR A 989 -15.40 -11.25 12.50
CA TYR A 989 -14.03 -10.81 12.71
C TYR A 989 -13.03 -11.98 12.81
N THR A 990 -13.43 -13.08 13.47
CA THR A 990 -12.62 -14.30 13.61
C THR A 990 -12.58 -15.12 12.32
N VAL A 991 -13.67 -15.21 11.55
CA VAL A 991 -13.67 -15.90 10.24
C VAL A 991 -12.73 -15.23 9.26
N TRP A 992 -12.65 -13.90 9.29
CA TRP A 992 -11.77 -13.13 8.41
C TRP A 992 -10.34 -13.05 8.95
N GLY A 993 -10.13 -13.02 10.27
CA GLY A 993 -8.85 -12.76 10.92
C GLY A 993 -8.17 -13.93 11.64
N GLY A 994 -8.82 -15.09 11.75
CA GLY A 994 -8.42 -16.24 12.55
C GLY A 994 -7.31 -17.10 11.96
N TYR A 995 -6.34 -16.49 11.28
CA TYR A 995 -5.24 -17.17 10.59
C TYR A 995 -3.90 -16.72 11.15
N ALA A 996 -3.06 -17.67 11.53
CA ALA A 996 -1.81 -17.40 12.21
C ALA A 996 -0.65 -17.22 11.23
N TYR A 997 0.20 -16.21 11.50
CA TYR A 997 1.37 -15.87 10.70
C TYR A 997 2.64 -15.92 11.54
N GLY A 998 3.78 -16.16 10.90
CA GLY A 998 5.07 -16.37 11.54
C GLY A 998 5.77 -17.62 11.00
N ARG A 999 6.90 -17.99 11.61
CA ARG A 999 7.74 -19.09 11.11
C ARG A 999 6.99 -20.42 11.18
N GLY A 1000 6.85 -21.08 10.04
CA GLY A 1000 6.14 -22.37 9.91
C GLY A 1000 4.63 -22.30 10.19
N LEU A 1001 4.02 -21.12 10.05
CA LEU A 1001 2.57 -20.93 10.23
C LEU A 1001 1.83 -20.62 8.92
N GLU A 1002 2.43 -19.79 8.06
CA GLU A 1002 2.00 -19.59 6.65
C GLU A 1002 0.49 -19.32 6.48
N GLY A 1003 -0.13 -18.62 7.45
CA GLY A 1003 -1.55 -18.28 7.39
C GLY A 1003 -2.48 -19.46 7.63
N ARG A 1004 -2.05 -20.50 8.35
CA ARG A 1004 -2.92 -21.62 8.75
C ARG A 1004 -4.10 -21.14 9.60
N PRO A 1005 -5.28 -21.78 9.50
CA PRO A 1005 -6.38 -21.56 10.45
C PRO A 1005 -5.89 -21.79 11.89
N ALA A 1006 -6.17 -20.83 12.77
CA ALA A 1006 -5.68 -20.80 14.14
C ALA A 1006 -6.67 -20.09 15.08
N ARG A 1007 -7.97 -20.35 14.87
CA ARG A 1007 -9.07 -19.75 15.65
C ARG A 1007 -8.91 -19.98 17.15
N GLU A 1008 -8.58 -21.21 17.57
CA GLU A 1008 -8.42 -21.53 18.99
C GLU A 1008 -7.26 -20.73 19.63
N GLU A 1009 -6.14 -20.61 18.93
CA GLU A 1009 -4.98 -19.83 19.37
C GLU A 1009 -5.32 -18.33 19.44
N MET A 1010 -6.07 -17.82 18.47
CA MET A 1010 -6.55 -16.44 18.46
C MET A 1010 -7.47 -16.16 19.64
N GLU A 1011 -8.49 -16.98 19.85
CA GLU A 1011 -9.43 -16.80 20.97
C GLU A 1011 -8.72 -16.90 22.33
N THR A 1012 -7.74 -17.80 22.46
CA THR A 1012 -6.92 -17.95 23.68
C THR A 1012 -6.08 -16.71 23.96
N ALA A 1013 -5.43 -16.14 22.94
CA ALA A 1013 -4.68 -14.90 23.06
C ALA A 1013 -5.60 -13.70 23.34
N TYR A 1014 -6.73 -13.59 22.63
CA TYR A 1014 -7.68 -12.48 22.76
C TYR A 1014 -8.34 -12.42 24.15
N ARG A 1015 -8.60 -13.56 24.79
CA ARG A 1015 -9.08 -13.59 26.19
C ARG A 1015 -8.16 -12.89 27.18
N ARG A 1016 -6.88 -12.69 26.83
CA ARG A 1016 -5.87 -12.05 27.70
C ARG A 1016 -5.70 -10.57 27.44
N ILE A 1017 -6.19 -10.05 26.32
CA ILE A 1017 -6.03 -8.66 25.93
C ILE A 1017 -6.66 -7.77 27.01
N ALA A 1018 -5.83 -6.99 27.69
CA ALA A 1018 -6.24 -5.99 28.67
C ALA A 1018 -6.47 -4.63 27.98
N VAL A 1019 -5.64 -4.31 26.99
CA VAL A 1019 -5.74 -3.09 26.17
C VAL A 1019 -5.81 -3.47 24.70
N ALA A 1020 -6.86 -3.07 24.00
CA ALA A 1020 -6.89 -3.03 22.54
C ALA A 1020 -6.40 -1.66 22.08
N ALA A 1021 -5.40 -1.63 21.20
CA ALA A 1021 -4.75 -0.41 20.76
C ALA A 1021 -4.73 -0.28 19.24
N LYS A 1022 -4.87 0.95 18.77
CA LYS A 1022 -4.59 1.34 17.37
C LYS A 1022 -3.95 2.72 17.34
N ASN A 1023 -2.93 2.88 16.50
CA ASN A 1023 -2.27 4.17 16.34
C ASN A 1023 -2.90 5.03 15.22
N THR A 1024 -2.87 6.34 15.41
CA THR A 1024 -3.16 7.36 14.39
C THR A 1024 -1.86 8.07 14.03
N ASP A 1025 -1.40 7.88 12.79
CA ASP A 1025 -0.08 8.33 12.30
C ASP A 1025 -0.15 9.49 11.29
N THR A 1026 -1.34 9.86 10.83
CA THR A 1026 -1.61 10.90 9.83
C THR A 1026 -2.73 11.85 10.32
N ARG A 1027 -2.78 13.09 9.81
CA ARG A 1027 -3.83 14.10 10.18
C ARG A 1027 -4.84 14.36 9.06
N GLU A 1028 -4.54 13.90 7.87
CA GLU A 1028 -5.34 14.06 6.67
C GLU A 1028 -6.65 13.29 6.74
N HIS A 1029 -6.78 12.31 7.64
CA HIS A 1029 -8.03 11.65 8.02
C HIS A 1029 -8.01 11.30 9.51
N ASP A 1030 -9.19 11.15 10.11
CA ASP A 1030 -9.38 10.71 11.48
C ASP A 1030 -10.09 9.33 11.58
N ILE A 1031 -10.33 8.86 12.81
CA ILE A 1031 -10.93 7.54 13.07
C ILE A 1031 -12.37 7.39 12.56
N ALA A 1032 -13.04 8.50 12.23
CA ALA A 1032 -14.38 8.55 11.68
C ALA A 1032 -14.40 9.02 10.21
N ASP A 1033 -13.24 8.96 9.53
CA ASP A 1033 -13.08 9.21 8.10
C ASP A 1033 -12.69 7.96 7.29
N SER A 1034 -12.35 6.86 7.97
CA SER A 1034 -12.03 5.57 7.36
C SER A 1034 -12.68 4.43 8.14
N ASP A 1035 -13.29 3.50 7.40
CA ASP A 1035 -13.94 2.32 7.97
C ASP A 1035 -12.94 1.36 8.64
N ASP A 1036 -11.68 1.32 8.18
CA ASP A 1036 -10.67 0.39 8.69
C ASP A 1036 -10.47 0.50 10.21
N TYR A 1037 -10.61 1.70 10.79
CA TYR A 1037 -10.43 1.90 12.23
C TYR A 1037 -11.44 1.09 13.06
N PHE A 1038 -12.74 1.22 12.80
CA PHE A 1038 -13.74 0.45 13.53
C PHE A 1038 -13.66 -1.04 13.19
N GLN A 1039 -13.31 -1.39 11.95
CA GLN A 1039 -13.18 -2.79 11.53
C GLN A 1039 -12.07 -3.53 12.29
N TYR A 1040 -10.89 -2.90 12.46
CA TYR A 1040 -9.75 -3.53 13.12
C TYR A 1040 -9.74 -3.28 14.63
N HIS A 1041 -9.79 -2.01 15.06
CA HIS A 1041 -9.74 -1.65 16.48
C HIS A 1041 -11.06 -2.02 17.17
N GLY A 1042 -12.19 -1.57 16.63
CA GLY A 1042 -13.51 -1.91 17.16
C GLY A 1042 -13.79 -3.41 17.09
N GLY A 1043 -13.46 -4.06 15.98
CA GLY A 1043 -13.59 -5.51 15.83
C GLY A 1043 -12.79 -6.30 16.88
N MET A 1044 -11.59 -5.86 17.22
CA MET A 1044 -10.80 -6.46 18.32
C MET A 1044 -11.51 -6.30 19.67
N VAL A 1045 -12.01 -5.10 19.98
CA VAL A 1045 -12.76 -4.82 21.21
C VAL A 1045 -14.01 -5.70 21.30
N ALA A 1046 -14.80 -5.79 20.23
CA ALA A 1046 -16.00 -6.62 20.15
C ALA A 1046 -15.68 -8.12 20.33
N ALA A 1047 -14.63 -8.62 19.66
CA ALA A 1047 -14.20 -10.01 19.79
C ALA A 1047 -13.75 -10.36 21.22
N VAL A 1048 -12.99 -9.47 21.87
CA VAL A 1048 -12.57 -9.65 23.27
C VAL A 1048 -13.80 -9.61 24.20
N ARG A 1049 -14.73 -8.67 23.99
CA ARG A 1049 -15.98 -8.55 24.75
C ARG A 1049 -16.83 -9.82 24.63
N ALA A 1050 -16.98 -10.36 23.42
CA ALA A 1050 -17.71 -11.61 23.18
C ALA A 1050 -17.07 -12.81 23.91
N LEU A 1051 -15.73 -12.88 23.96
CA LEU A 1051 -15.01 -13.99 24.59
C LEU A 1051 -14.96 -13.93 26.12
N ARG A 1052 -14.88 -12.72 26.70
CA ARG A 1052 -14.72 -12.49 28.14
C ARG A 1052 -16.01 -12.11 28.86
N GLY A 1053 -17.00 -11.57 28.13
CA GLY A 1053 -18.19 -10.92 28.68
C GLY A 1053 -17.97 -9.46 29.10
N THR A 1054 -16.74 -8.94 29.00
CA THR A 1054 -16.37 -7.56 29.32
C THR A 1054 -15.38 -7.04 28.27
N ALA A 1055 -15.54 -5.77 27.87
CA ALA A 1055 -14.59 -5.13 26.96
C ALA A 1055 -13.19 -4.98 27.59
N PRO A 1056 -12.11 -5.00 26.78
CA PRO A 1056 -10.81 -4.49 27.20
C PRO A 1056 -10.85 -2.95 27.26
N GLU A 1057 -9.83 -2.34 27.85
CA GLU A 1057 -9.56 -0.93 27.62
C GLU A 1057 -9.26 -0.70 26.14
N ALA A 1058 -9.73 0.41 25.57
CA ALA A 1058 -9.55 0.72 24.15
C ALA A 1058 -8.79 2.04 24.01
N TYR A 1059 -7.54 1.99 23.52
CA TYR A 1059 -6.64 3.14 23.46
C TYR A 1059 -6.24 3.50 22.02
N ILE A 1060 -6.03 4.80 21.80
CA ILE A 1060 -5.46 5.36 20.58
C ILE A 1060 -4.10 5.97 20.88
N GLY A 1061 -3.06 5.48 20.21
CA GLY A 1061 -1.73 6.08 20.21
C GLY A 1061 -1.60 7.13 19.11
N ASP A 1062 -1.44 8.39 19.47
CA ASP A 1062 -1.28 9.50 18.54
C ASP A 1062 0.21 9.75 18.27
N SER A 1063 0.68 9.28 17.11
CA SER A 1063 2.06 9.46 16.61
C SER A 1063 2.13 10.33 15.36
N THR A 1064 1.07 11.09 15.06
CA THR A 1064 1.08 12.11 14.00
C THR A 1064 2.21 13.14 14.18
N ARG A 1065 2.66 13.30 15.42
CA ARG A 1065 3.79 14.14 15.83
C ARG A 1065 4.79 13.30 16.61
N PRO A 1066 5.86 12.80 15.95
CA PRO A 1066 6.83 11.89 16.57
C PRO A 1066 7.48 12.42 17.85
N GLU A 1067 7.61 13.74 17.96
CA GLU A 1067 8.22 14.44 19.10
C GLU A 1067 7.27 14.63 20.29
N THR A 1068 5.95 14.44 20.11
CA THR A 1068 4.91 14.65 21.14
C THR A 1068 3.86 13.53 21.12
N VAL A 1069 4.34 12.28 21.23
CA VAL A 1069 3.47 11.09 21.30
C VAL A 1069 2.55 11.14 22.52
N ARG A 1070 1.27 10.81 22.31
CA ARG A 1070 0.24 10.77 23.37
C ARG A 1070 -0.64 9.53 23.23
N THR A 1071 -1.16 9.05 24.35
CA THR A 1071 -2.16 7.96 24.38
C THR A 1071 -3.46 8.47 24.98
N ARG A 1072 -4.56 8.20 24.27
CA ARG A 1072 -5.92 8.55 24.70
C ARG A 1072 -6.80 7.32 24.78
N THR A 1073 -7.88 7.39 25.54
CA THR A 1073 -8.96 6.40 25.39
C THR A 1073 -9.67 6.62 24.07
N LEU A 1074 -10.35 5.58 23.59
CA LEU A 1074 -11.18 5.68 22.40
C LEU A 1074 -12.35 6.66 22.60
N VAL A 1075 -12.88 6.79 23.82
CA VAL A 1075 -13.94 7.76 24.15
C VAL A 1075 -13.42 9.20 24.03
N GLU A 1076 -12.22 9.46 24.56
CA GLU A 1076 -11.56 10.77 24.44
C GLU A 1076 -11.30 11.13 22.96
N GLU A 1077 -10.75 10.21 22.18
CA GLU A 1077 -10.46 10.49 20.76
C GLU A 1077 -11.74 10.65 19.93
N THR A 1078 -12.77 9.83 20.19
CA THR A 1078 -14.07 9.94 19.50
C THR A 1078 -14.73 11.27 19.80
N SER A 1079 -14.73 11.71 21.06
CA SER A 1079 -15.29 13.01 21.47
C SER A 1079 -14.49 14.18 20.88
N ARG A 1080 -13.15 14.07 20.87
CA ARG A 1080 -12.23 15.04 20.25
C ARG A 1080 -12.50 15.19 18.76
N VAL A 1081 -12.57 14.09 18.01
CA VAL A 1081 -12.90 14.08 16.58
C VAL A 1081 -14.29 14.63 16.32
N PHE A 1082 -15.27 14.25 17.15
CA PHE A 1082 -16.63 14.72 17.04
C PHE A 1082 -16.70 16.25 17.08
N ARG A 1083 -16.04 16.86 18.06
CA ARG A 1083 -16.06 18.32 18.23
C ARG A 1083 -15.12 19.06 17.29
N ALA A 1084 -13.91 18.55 17.07
CA ALA A 1084 -12.92 19.20 16.22
C ALA A 1084 -13.36 19.18 14.74
N ARG A 1085 -14.12 18.17 14.31
CA ARG A 1085 -14.38 17.94 12.89
C ARG A 1085 -15.83 17.56 12.56
N VAL A 1086 -16.42 16.51 13.15
CA VAL A 1086 -17.79 16.01 12.79
C VAL A 1086 -18.83 17.12 12.82
N VAL A 1087 -19.02 17.76 13.96
CA VAL A 1087 -20.02 18.83 14.11
C VAL A 1087 -19.40 20.23 14.04
N ASN A 1088 -18.15 20.33 13.54
CA ASN A 1088 -17.49 21.61 13.37
C ASN A 1088 -18.10 22.35 12.17
N PRO A 1089 -18.69 23.55 12.37
CA PRO A 1089 -19.32 24.29 11.29
C PRO A 1089 -18.37 24.63 10.14
N ARG A 1090 -17.06 24.77 10.40
CA ARG A 1090 -16.05 25.00 9.35
C ARG A 1090 -15.93 23.80 8.42
N TRP A 1091 -15.86 22.59 8.98
CA TRP A 1091 -15.75 21.38 8.18
C TRP A 1091 -17.04 21.08 7.41
N ILE A 1092 -18.21 21.27 8.03
CA ILE A 1092 -19.48 21.08 7.33
C ILE A 1092 -19.62 22.08 6.16
N GLU A 1093 -19.29 23.36 6.39
CA GLU A 1093 -19.24 24.36 5.32
C GLU A 1093 -18.22 24.00 4.25
N ALA A 1094 -17.08 23.42 4.64
CA ALA A 1094 -16.09 22.93 3.69
C ALA A 1094 -16.64 21.83 2.80
N MET A 1095 -17.32 20.84 3.36
CA MET A 1095 -17.96 19.78 2.59
C MET A 1095 -19.05 20.35 1.66
N ARG A 1096 -19.84 21.34 2.09
CA ARG A 1096 -20.84 21.99 1.24
C ARG A 1096 -20.28 22.62 -0.04
N ARG A 1097 -18.99 23.00 -0.07
CA ARG A 1097 -18.33 23.53 -1.28
C ARG A 1097 -18.08 22.46 -2.37
N HIS A 1098 -18.29 21.18 -2.07
CA HIS A 1098 -17.93 20.04 -2.91
C HIS A 1098 -19.13 19.17 -3.33
N GLY A 1099 -20.34 19.75 -3.39
CA GLY A 1099 -21.52 19.12 -3.99
C GLY A 1099 -21.78 17.70 -3.49
N TYR A 1100 -22.04 16.79 -4.43
CA TYR A 1100 -22.32 15.37 -4.17
C TYR A 1100 -21.26 14.72 -3.27
N LYS A 1101 -19.96 14.97 -3.52
CA LYS A 1101 -18.87 14.34 -2.76
C LYS A 1101 -18.76 14.91 -1.35
N GLY A 1102 -19.07 16.18 -1.16
CA GLY A 1102 -19.20 16.78 0.16
C GLY A 1102 -20.29 16.11 0.99
N ALA A 1103 -21.48 15.93 0.42
CA ALA A 1103 -22.59 15.23 1.06
C ALA A 1103 -22.26 13.75 1.35
N PHE A 1104 -21.53 13.08 0.46
CA PHE A 1104 -20.99 11.74 0.66
C PHE A 1104 -20.14 11.66 1.94
N GLU A 1105 -19.25 12.62 2.19
CA GLU A 1105 -18.34 12.60 3.36
C GLU A 1105 -19.11 12.74 4.68
N LEU A 1106 -20.18 13.56 4.67
CA LEU A 1106 -21.10 13.66 5.80
C LEU A 1106 -21.76 12.29 6.09
N ALA A 1107 -22.23 11.59 5.05
CA ALA A 1107 -22.82 10.26 5.20
C ALA A 1107 -21.80 9.23 5.69
N ALA A 1108 -20.58 9.26 5.14
CA ALA A 1108 -19.47 8.38 5.54
C ALA A 1108 -19.22 8.45 7.04
N THR A 1109 -19.13 9.68 7.54
CA THR A 1109 -18.86 9.93 8.96
C THR A 1109 -19.93 9.28 9.84
N VAL A 1110 -21.21 9.36 9.46
CA VAL A 1110 -22.32 8.77 10.23
C VAL A 1110 -22.20 7.25 10.24
N ASP A 1111 -21.93 6.61 9.09
CA ASP A 1111 -21.73 5.17 9.00
C ASP A 1111 -20.53 4.69 9.84
N TYR A 1112 -19.42 5.44 9.84
CA TYR A 1112 -18.21 5.03 10.56
C TYR A 1112 -18.32 5.25 12.07
N LEU A 1113 -18.97 6.33 12.51
CA LEU A 1113 -19.32 6.52 13.93
C LEU A 1113 -20.26 5.40 14.41
N PHE A 1114 -21.26 5.04 13.59
CA PHE A 1114 -22.14 3.91 13.87
C PHE A 1114 -21.37 2.58 13.95
N GLY A 1115 -20.46 2.31 13.01
CA GLY A 1115 -19.64 1.09 13.03
C GLY A 1115 -18.75 1.01 14.28
N TYR A 1116 -18.17 2.14 14.70
CA TYR A 1116 -17.45 2.21 15.96
C TYR A 1116 -18.36 1.93 17.15
N ASP A 1117 -19.53 2.56 17.18
CA ASP A 1117 -20.46 2.37 18.29
C ASP A 1117 -20.99 0.92 18.37
N ALA A 1118 -21.31 0.30 17.23
CA ALA A 1118 -21.72 -1.09 17.14
C ALA A 1118 -20.64 -2.04 17.71
N THR A 1119 -19.37 -1.70 17.53
CA THR A 1119 -18.25 -2.54 17.94
C THR A 1119 -17.74 -2.21 19.35
N THR A 1120 -17.85 -0.98 19.82
CA THR A 1120 -17.24 -0.53 21.09
C THR A 1120 -18.18 0.16 22.07
N GLY A 1121 -19.34 0.68 21.64
CA GLY A 1121 -20.28 1.41 22.49
C GLY A 1121 -19.77 2.78 22.94
N VAL A 1122 -19.10 3.52 22.05
CA VAL A 1122 -18.36 4.76 22.38
C VAL A 1122 -19.10 6.04 22.02
N ILE A 1123 -20.24 5.95 21.33
CA ILE A 1123 -21.04 7.14 20.97
C ILE A 1123 -22.12 7.31 22.03
N ALA A 1124 -22.16 8.49 22.64
CA ALA A 1124 -23.19 8.83 23.62
C ALA A 1124 -24.46 9.39 22.95
N ASP A 1125 -25.61 9.25 23.61
CA ASP A 1125 -26.91 9.74 23.09
C ASP A 1125 -26.89 11.19 22.64
N TRP A 1126 -26.22 12.07 23.41
CA TRP A 1126 -26.12 13.50 23.06
C TRP A 1126 -25.39 13.73 21.74
N MET A 1127 -24.48 12.83 21.35
CA MET A 1127 -23.75 12.89 20.09
C MET A 1127 -24.68 12.54 18.93
N TYR A 1128 -25.54 11.53 19.08
CA TYR A 1128 -26.57 11.21 18.10
C TYR A 1128 -27.62 12.32 17.98
N ASP A 1129 -28.07 12.91 19.09
CA ASP A 1129 -28.95 14.08 19.08
C ASP A 1129 -28.29 15.21 18.29
N LYS A 1130 -27.03 15.55 18.62
CA LYS A 1130 -26.30 16.65 17.98
C LYS A 1130 -26.04 16.38 16.49
N LEU A 1131 -25.71 15.15 16.12
CA LEU A 1131 -25.49 14.73 14.74
C LEU A 1131 -26.80 14.86 13.94
N THR A 1132 -27.92 14.40 14.50
CA THR A 1132 -29.25 14.52 13.91
C THR A 1132 -29.64 15.99 13.72
N GLU A 1133 -29.49 16.81 14.76
CA GLU A 1133 -29.75 18.25 14.69
C GLU A 1133 -28.94 18.92 13.59
N THR A 1134 -27.63 18.65 13.55
CA THR A 1134 -26.68 19.40 12.74
C THR A 1134 -26.69 18.95 11.27
N TYR A 1135 -26.84 17.65 11.01
CA TYR A 1135 -26.77 17.13 9.64
C TYR A 1135 -28.14 17.10 8.97
N VAL A 1136 -29.19 16.71 9.71
CA VAL A 1136 -30.50 16.38 9.14
C VAL A 1136 -31.52 17.48 9.39
N LEU A 1137 -31.56 18.07 10.59
CA LEU A 1137 -32.60 19.04 10.96
C LEU A 1137 -32.22 20.49 10.69
N ASP A 1138 -30.93 20.82 10.64
CA ASP A 1138 -30.45 22.13 10.23
C ASP A 1138 -30.92 22.44 8.81
N GLU A 1139 -31.68 23.52 8.66
CA GLU A 1139 -32.34 23.85 7.39
C GLU A 1139 -31.34 24.06 6.24
N THR A 1140 -30.16 24.61 6.54
CA THR A 1140 -29.13 24.89 5.54
C THR A 1140 -28.48 23.58 5.07
N ASN A 1141 -28.08 22.73 6.00
CA ASN A 1141 -27.42 21.48 5.68
C ASN A 1141 -28.39 20.47 5.04
N ARG A 1142 -29.64 20.43 5.51
CA ARG A 1142 -30.68 19.60 4.91
C ARG A 1142 -30.95 19.98 3.45
N ALA A 1143 -31.09 21.28 3.17
CA ALA A 1143 -31.30 21.76 1.80
C ALA A 1143 -30.12 21.39 0.89
N PHE A 1144 -28.88 21.55 1.37
CA PHE A 1144 -27.70 21.10 0.66
C PHE A 1144 -27.72 19.60 0.37
N LEU A 1145 -27.97 18.75 1.38
CA LEU A 1145 -28.00 17.30 1.21
C LEU A 1145 -29.10 16.89 0.23
N GLN A 1146 -30.30 17.48 0.32
CA GLN A 1146 -31.40 17.21 -0.60
C GLN A 1146 -31.05 17.54 -2.06
N GLU A 1147 -30.37 18.67 -2.30
CA GLU A 1147 -30.01 19.11 -3.65
C GLU A 1147 -28.81 18.33 -4.22
N ALA A 1148 -27.75 18.21 -3.44
CA ALA A 1148 -26.49 17.64 -3.91
C ALA A 1148 -26.49 16.10 -3.93
N ASN A 1149 -27.07 15.46 -2.91
CA ASN A 1149 -27.07 14.00 -2.78
C ASN A 1149 -28.22 13.53 -1.87
N PRO A 1150 -29.47 13.46 -2.39
CA PRO A 1150 -30.63 13.07 -1.60
C PRO A 1150 -30.53 11.64 -1.04
N TRP A 1151 -29.81 10.75 -1.73
CA TRP A 1151 -29.51 9.41 -1.22
C TRP A 1151 -28.65 9.44 0.06
N ALA A 1152 -27.73 10.40 0.18
CA ALA A 1152 -26.95 10.59 1.40
C ALA A 1152 -27.82 11.07 2.56
N LEU A 1153 -28.76 12.00 2.32
CA LEU A 1153 -29.71 12.42 3.34
C LEU A 1153 -30.55 11.23 3.85
N HIS A 1154 -31.07 10.44 2.92
CA HIS A 1154 -31.83 9.23 3.24
C HIS A 1154 -30.97 8.23 4.04
N GLY A 1155 -29.75 7.93 3.58
CA GLY A 1155 -28.84 7.01 4.26
C GLY A 1155 -28.44 7.46 5.67
N ILE A 1156 -28.19 8.76 5.87
CA ILE A 1156 -27.94 9.33 7.21
C ILE A 1156 -29.16 9.12 8.10
N ALA A 1157 -30.36 9.44 7.60
CA ALA A 1157 -31.58 9.29 8.37
C ALA A 1157 -31.87 7.81 8.72
N GLU A 1158 -31.67 6.91 7.75
CA GLU A 1158 -31.80 5.46 7.94
C GLU A 1158 -30.84 4.95 9.00
N ARG A 1159 -29.56 5.37 8.95
CA ARG A 1159 -28.54 4.91 9.90
C ARG A 1159 -28.79 5.40 11.33
N LEU A 1160 -29.26 6.64 11.49
CA LEU A 1160 -29.63 7.18 12.80
C LEU A 1160 -30.86 6.47 13.39
N LEU A 1161 -31.85 6.14 12.55
CA LEU A 1161 -32.99 5.31 12.96
C LEU A 1161 -32.57 3.87 13.28
N GLU A 1162 -31.59 3.33 12.56
CA GLU A 1162 -31.00 2.03 12.88
C GLU A 1162 -30.35 2.05 14.28
N ALA A 1163 -29.59 3.10 14.61
CA ALA A 1163 -28.98 3.26 15.93
C ALA A 1163 -30.03 3.27 17.06
N GLU A 1164 -31.15 3.98 16.86
CA GLU A 1164 -32.29 3.97 17.82
C GLU A 1164 -32.89 2.57 17.94
N SER A 1165 -33.18 1.91 16.82
CA SER A 1165 -33.80 0.58 16.81
C SER A 1165 -32.93 -0.51 17.46
N ARG A 1166 -31.61 -0.32 17.46
CA ARG A 1166 -30.62 -1.21 18.08
C ARG A 1166 -30.31 -0.86 19.54
N GLY A 1167 -30.88 0.24 20.06
CA GLY A 1167 -30.64 0.73 21.42
C GLY A 1167 -29.25 1.32 21.64
N MET A 1168 -28.57 1.68 20.54
CA MET A 1168 -27.29 2.40 20.55
C MET A 1168 -27.50 3.89 20.81
N TRP A 1169 -28.57 4.45 20.23
CA TRP A 1169 -29.16 5.71 20.66
C TRP A 1169 -30.32 5.37 21.61
N ALA A 1170 -30.04 5.35 22.91
CA ALA A 1170 -30.89 4.70 23.91
C ALA A 1170 -32.06 5.59 24.36
N GLU A 1171 -31.81 6.87 24.61
CA GLU A 1171 -32.80 7.84 25.08
C GLU A 1171 -32.87 9.07 24.15
N PRO A 1172 -33.29 8.90 22.88
CA PRO A 1172 -33.43 10.01 21.94
C PRO A 1172 -34.42 11.07 22.42
N ASP A 1173 -34.14 12.36 22.17
CA ASP A 1173 -35.16 13.40 22.34
C ASP A 1173 -36.36 13.07 21.44
N PRO A 1174 -37.58 12.88 21.99
CA PRO A 1174 -38.75 12.48 21.20
C PRO A 1174 -39.07 13.44 20.05
N ALA A 1175 -38.82 14.74 20.22
CA ALA A 1175 -39.05 15.73 19.17
C ALA A 1175 -38.03 15.60 18.03
N VAL A 1176 -36.77 15.32 18.36
CA VAL A 1176 -35.69 15.08 17.39
C VAL A 1176 -35.96 13.81 16.59
N LEU A 1177 -36.35 12.72 17.27
CA LEU A 1177 -36.68 11.45 16.62
C LEU A 1177 -37.90 11.54 15.71
N ASP A 1178 -38.97 12.21 16.14
CA ASP A 1178 -40.16 12.41 15.31
C ASP A 1178 -39.87 13.28 14.08
N ALA A 1179 -38.96 14.27 14.21
CA ALA A 1179 -38.49 15.07 13.09
C ALA A 1179 -37.66 14.24 12.12
N LEU A 1180 -36.72 13.43 12.62
CA LEU A 1180 -35.90 12.50 11.82
C LEU A 1180 -36.76 11.52 11.00
N ARG A 1181 -37.76 10.89 11.64
CA ARG A 1181 -38.73 10.00 10.95
C ARG A 1181 -39.47 10.70 9.82
N ARG A 1182 -39.80 11.99 10.00
CA ARG A 1182 -40.44 12.77 8.94
C ARG A 1182 -39.49 13.03 7.78
N VAL A 1183 -38.24 13.40 8.04
CA VAL A 1183 -37.24 13.60 7.00
C VAL A 1183 -37.01 12.31 6.22
N TYR A 1184 -36.88 11.17 6.91
CA TYR A 1184 -36.74 9.86 6.27
C TYR A 1184 -37.88 9.59 5.26
N LEU A 1185 -39.14 9.75 5.68
CA LEU A 1185 -40.32 9.54 4.81
C LEU A 1185 -40.43 10.57 3.68
N GLU A 1186 -40.07 11.84 3.93
CA GLU A 1186 -40.08 12.88 2.89
C GLU A 1186 -39.03 12.57 1.81
N THR A 1187 -37.81 12.18 2.23
CA THR A 1187 -36.72 11.88 1.30
C THR A 1187 -36.99 10.60 0.50
N GLU A 1188 -37.57 9.58 1.13
CA GLU A 1188 -38.02 8.35 0.43
C GLU A 1188 -39.08 8.69 -0.63
N GLY A 1189 -40.08 9.51 -0.27
CA GLY A 1189 -41.12 9.94 -1.21
C GLY A 1189 -40.61 10.79 -2.37
N ASP A 1190 -39.59 11.63 -2.15
CA ASP A 1190 -38.96 12.43 -3.21
C ASP A 1190 -38.14 11.53 -4.17
N LEU A 1191 -37.38 10.57 -3.61
CA LEU A 1191 -36.58 9.62 -4.39
C LEU A 1191 -37.43 8.64 -5.22
N GLU A 1192 -38.60 8.23 -4.71
CA GLU A 1192 -39.58 7.42 -5.45
C GLU A 1192 -40.48 8.25 -6.39
N GLY A 1193 -40.67 9.54 -6.09
CA GLY A 1193 -41.67 10.42 -6.71
C GLY A 1193 -41.23 11.16 -7.98
N ASP A 1194 -39.92 11.28 -8.22
CA ASP A 1194 -39.36 11.89 -9.45
C ASP A 1194 -39.62 11.04 -10.73
N GLU A 1195 -40.38 9.95 -10.62
CA GLU A 1195 -40.86 9.11 -11.74
C GLU A 1195 -42.18 9.58 -12.39
N SER A 1196 -42.74 10.77 -12.06
CA SER A 1196 -44.02 11.26 -12.65
C SER A 1196 -43.91 12.27 -13.79
#